data_AF-A0A9J6G865-F1
#
_entry.id   AF-A0A9J6G865-F1
#
_cell.length_a   1.000
_cell.length_b   1.000
_cell.length_c   1.000
_cell.angle_alpha   90.00
_cell.angle_beta   90.00
_cell.angle_gamma   90.00
#
_symmetry.space_group_name_H-M   'P 1'
#
loop_
_entity.id
_entity.type
_entity.pdbx_description
1 polymer ?
#
loop_
_entity_poly.entity_id
_entity_poly.type
_entity_poly.pdbx_seq_one_letter_code
_entity_poly.pdbx_strand_id
1 'polypeptide(L)'
;MQVGNISLQRRLDLVLSCAACVSKLCRITAAKGDDVTKDVLCNPLVPPNTCNPSFTSPLEAVLFLATTASTPRFYRNMGNPAKWPCIHLGPARCLMRPLYAAIYFSNSQMLSTLLRYRCEARRGDACRCEEPHHVHPLLRVHKTLYLFIEEPDLAIAMYKKWRQYDNMMRVVKEFHPDLLSDTHMHLAKELESEGNYVQAEAHFLAASDWKAAVNMYRANDMWEEAYAVAKKHGGPVACKQVAYLWAKSLGGDSAVRLLTKFGLLDSTVDYAAENCAFDFAFELAQAAAKHKLPDIHLKYAIFLEDEGKFHEAELEFIKANKPKEAVLMYVHNQDWDSARRVAEAHDQESVADVSIGQARVAFQAGHFQQAESLALRAERPDLVIKLYKDAGMWNDALRICREYTPSKLIELQEEYDAHMDTKGTGDADALLEQAQEWERNSEYERAVECYMRMTPESVTNVDARLTLVSYYLQAADLALKFLGEQKADRVLKNAARMLLDIQKHSSAAQLFLSMDMVKEAVEALIAGGEWTKAKKVAQEFDTRLEEQVDKEYKSFLRSRGQTDQLANVDIIAALDLYAEKQQWKKCLETAEQQGPQVLHKYVALCASEKIREGSPLDALRLYADYGAPALPQNFNIYRHIVASVFALPGLYGVQAYRPWSELRDVLHDLVSTPGPRATSLWHCAV
;
A
#
# COMPACT_ATOMS: atom_id res chain seq x y z
N MET A 1 42.41 89.89 72.84
CA MET A 1 41.21 90.43 72.18
C MET A 1 40.74 89.42 71.14
N GLN A 2 39.54 88.89 71.36
CA GLN A 2 38.80 88.05 70.43
C GLN A 2 38.35 88.87 69.23
N VAL A 3 38.72 88.42 68.03
CA VAL A 3 37.83 88.30 66.85
C VAL A 3 38.34 87.04 66.17
N GLY A 4 37.77 85.87 66.44
CA GLY A 4 36.43 85.51 66.00
C GLY A 4 36.62 84.35 65.04
N ASN A 5 36.52 83.14 65.59
CA ASN A 5 36.55 81.87 64.85
C ASN A 5 35.48 81.91 63.75
N ILE A 6 35.91 82.27 62.54
CA ILE A 6 35.10 82.07 61.34
C ILE A 6 35.07 80.55 61.15
N SER A 7 33.88 79.95 61.27
CA SER A 7 33.70 78.51 61.10
C SER A 7 34.28 78.07 59.75
N LEU A 8 34.82 76.86 59.73
CA LEU A 8 35.31 76.22 58.50
C LEU A 8 34.25 76.27 57.38
N GLN A 9 32.97 76.24 57.76
CA GLN A 9 31.79 76.45 56.90
C GLN A 9 31.85 77.79 56.16
N ARG A 10 32.11 78.93 56.84
CA ARG A 10 32.20 80.26 56.21
C ARG A 10 33.42 80.41 55.29
N ARG A 11 34.53 79.71 55.55
CA ARG A 11 35.68 79.68 54.62
C ARG A 11 35.40 78.82 53.39
N LEU A 12 34.65 77.73 53.54
CA LEU A 12 34.14 76.92 52.45
C LEU A 12 33.13 77.69 51.59
N ASP A 13 32.21 78.40 52.24
CA ASP A 13 31.21 79.25 51.58
C ASP A 13 31.89 80.42 50.86
N LEU A 14 33.00 80.98 51.38
CA LEU A 14 33.77 82.02 50.68
C LEU A 14 34.42 81.49 49.39
N VAL A 15 35.00 80.28 49.44
CA VAL A 15 35.62 79.62 48.28
C VAL A 15 34.57 79.16 47.25
N LEU A 16 33.39 78.71 47.71
CA LEU A 16 32.25 78.36 46.85
C LEU A 16 31.50 79.59 46.32
N SER A 17 31.51 80.73 47.03
CA SER A 17 30.92 82.01 46.59
C SER A 17 31.77 82.76 45.56
N CYS A 18 33.03 82.37 45.36
CA CYS A 18 33.84 82.84 44.25
C CYS A 18 33.42 82.14 42.94
N ALA A 19 32.17 82.36 42.53
CA ALA A 19 31.64 81.99 41.22
C ALA A 19 32.54 82.51 40.07
N ALA A 20 33.34 83.56 40.32
CA ALA A 20 34.32 84.09 39.38
C ALA A 20 35.52 83.14 39.09
N CYS A 21 35.93 82.25 40.00
CA CYS A 21 37.03 81.31 39.74
C CYS A 21 36.55 80.05 39.02
N VAL A 22 35.39 79.52 39.40
CA VAL A 22 34.77 78.35 38.74
C VAL A 22 34.25 78.72 37.35
N SER A 23 33.65 79.91 37.17
CA SER A 23 33.26 80.44 35.84
C SER A 23 34.46 80.67 34.93
N LYS A 24 35.62 81.07 35.47
CA LYS A 24 36.84 81.33 34.68
C LYS A 24 37.55 80.03 34.26
N LEU A 25 37.54 79.00 35.10
CA LEU A 25 37.99 77.65 34.75
C LEU A 25 37.07 76.98 33.71
N CYS A 26 35.75 77.11 33.84
CA CYS A 26 34.80 76.59 32.84
C CYS A 26 34.81 77.39 31.51
N ARG A 27 35.08 78.70 31.52
CA ARG A 27 35.21 79.52 30.28
C ARG A 27 36.48 79.23 29.48
N ILE A 28 37.58 78.86 30.14
CA ILE A 28 38.85 78.53 29.46
C ILE A 28 38.74 77.20 28.69
N THR A 29 37.97 76.24 29.18
CA THR A 29 37.77 74.94 28.53
C THR A 29 36.65 74.93 27.49
N ALA A 30 35.66 75.81 27.61
CA ALA A 30 34.52 75.88 26.68
C ALA A 30 34.72 76.79 25.45
N ALA A 31 35.69 77.72 25.43
CA ALA A 31 35.72 78.81 24.44
C ALA A 31 36.81 78.77 23.35
N LYS A 32 37.65 77.72 23.23
CA LYS A 32 38.70 77.67 22.18
C LYS A 32 38.86 76.27 21.59
N GLY A 33 37.81 75.82 20.91
CA GLY A 33 37.93 74.87 19.80
C GLY A 33 38.39 75.63 18.55
N ASP A 34 39.33 75.04 17.83
CA ASP A 34 39.61 75.21 16.39
C ASP A 34 40.63 76.26 15.89
N ASP A 35 40.62 77.54 16.27
CA ASP A 35 41.42 78.52 15.49
C ASP A 35 42.82 78.93 16.01
N VAL A 36 43.13 78.77 17.31
CA VAL A 36 44.50 79.04 17.82
C VAL A 36 45.45 77.84 17.60
N THR A 37 44.88 76.68 17.30
CA THR A 37 45.59 75.44 16.98
C THR A 37 46.27 75.43 15.62
N LYS A 38 45.87 76.31 14.68
CA LYS A 38 46.49 76.40 13.34
C LYS A 38 47.69 77.37 13.28
N ASP A 39 47.69 78.44 14.05
CA ASP A 39 48.76 79.45 13.99
C ASP A 39 49.99 79.13 14.86
N VAL A 40 49.86 78.28 15.89
CA VAL A 40 50.98 77.93 16.78
C VAL A 40 51.72 76.65 16.33
N LEU A 41 51.23 75.94 15.31
CA LEU A 41 51.85 74.72 14.77
C LEU A 41 52.90 74.97 13.66
N CYS A 42 53.18 76.23 13.30
CA CYS A 42 54.23 76.58 12.34
C CYS A 42 55.52 77.04 13.03
N ASN A 43 56.40 76.06 13.23
CA ASN A 43 57.86 76.20 13.28
C ASN A 43 58.56 76.83 14.52
N PRO A 44 59.82 76.40 14.78
CA PRO A 44 60.28 76.07 16.13
C PRO A 44 61.58 76.81 16.48
N LEU A 45 61.60 77.70 17.48
CA LEU A 45 62.86 78.33 17.88
C LEU A 45 62.94 78.61 19.39
N VAL A 46 63.90 77.90 20.00
CA VAL A 46 64.77 78.28 21.14
C VAL A 46 64.39 77.74 22.53
N PRO A 47 65.38 77.20 23.29
CA PRO A 47 65.18 76.19 24.33
C PRO A 47 65.28 76.82 25.75
N PRO A 48 65.29 76.01 26.82
CA PRO A 48 64.85 76.40 28.16
C PRO A 48 65.90 77.29 28.83
N ASN A 49 65.45 78.26 29.62
CA ASN A 49 66.11 78.66 30.86
C ASN A 49 65.31 79.77 31.54
N THR A 50 64.73 79.44 32.70
CA THR A 50 64.93 80.12 33.99
C THR A 50 63.67 80.03 34.87
N CYS A 51 63.94 79.77 36.16
CA CYS A 51 63.07 79.99 37.33
C CYS A 51 62.09 78.87 37.75
N ASN A 52 62.56 78.07 38.72
CA ASN A 52 61.75 77.36 39.71
C ASN A 52 60.77 78.33 40.42
N PRO A 53 59.47 78.00 40.52
CA PRO A 53 58.59 78.55 41.54
C PRO A 53 58.51 77.58 42.73
N SER A 54 58.87 78.06 43.91
CA SER A 54 58.54 77.40 45.18
C SER A 54 57.04 77.58 45.47
N PHE A 55 56.28 76.48 45.50
CA PHE A 55 54.83 76.51 45.79
C PHE A 55 54.56 76.46 47.30
N THR A 56 53.69 77.34 47.80
CA THR A 56 53.33 77.44 49.23
C THR A 56 52.10 76.60 49.60
N SER A 57 51.41 75.98 48.63
CA SER A 57 50.37 74.98 48.88
C SER A 57 50.39 73.82 47.86
N PRO A 58 50.01 72.58 48.27
CA PRO A 58 49.87 71.46 47.33
C PRO A 58 48.79 71.69 46.26
N LEU A 59 47.86 72.62 46.48
CA LEU A 59 46.78 72.96 45.55
C LEU A 59 47.32 73.81 44.38
N GLU A 60 48.23 74.76 44.66
CA GLU A 60 48.88 75.57 43.63
C GLU A 60 49.82 74.75 42.74
N ALA A 61 50.53 73.77 43.31
CA ALA A 61 51.37 72.85 42.54
C ALA A 61 50.54 72.00 41.55
N VAL A 62 49.35 71.55 41.96
CA VAL A 62 48.44 70.76 41.10
C VAL A 62 47.79 71.62 40.02
N LEU A 63 47.41 72.87 40.33
CA LEU A 63 46.86 73.81 39.35
C LEU A 63 47.89 74.30 38.34
N PHE A 64 49.16 74.44 38.74
CA PHE A 64 50.27 74.82 37.85
C PHE A 64 50.69 73.69 36.89
N LEU A 65 50.70 72.43 37.37
CA LEU A 65 50.97 71.26 36.52
C LEU A 65 49.84 70.97 35.52
N ALA A 66 48.60 71.32 35.85
CA ALA A 66 47.44 71.17 34.97
C ALA A 66 47.43 72.17 33.80
N THR A 67 48.11 73.32 33.90
CA THR A 67 48.13 74.38 32.87
C THR A 67 49.38 74.37 31.98
N THR A 68 50.47 73.71 32.39
CA THR A 68 51.77 73.74 31.69
C THR A 68 52.11 72.46 30.92
N ALA A 69 51.43 71.34 31.18
CA ALA A 69 51.63 70.13 30.41
C ALA A 69 50.91 70.23 29.05
N SER A 70 51.61 69.92 27.96
CA SER A 70 51.07 69.74 26.60
C SER A 70 50.20 68.48 26.52
N THR A 71 49.12 68.46 27.29
CA THR A 71 48.29 67.28 27.58
C THR A 71 46.88 67.25 26.98
N PRO A 72 46.39 68.16 26.11
CA PRO A 72 45.11 67.92 25.46
C PRO A 72 45.14 66.74 24.45
N ARG A 73 46.26 66.53 23.74
CA ARG A 73 46.38 65.46 22.73
C ARG A 73 46.58 64.07 23.32
N PHE A 74 47.25 63.94 24.47
CA PHE A 74 47.59 62.64 25.05
C PHE A 74 46.38 61.93 25.71
N TYR A 75 45.47 62.72 26.31
CA TYR A 75 44.31 62.17 27.03
C TYR A 75 43.03 62.07 26.17
N ARG A 76 42.97 62.76 25.01
CA ARG A 76 41.84 62.61 24.05
C ARG A 76 41.77 61.21 23.43
N ASN A 77 42.91 60.54 23.32
CA ASN A 77 42.99 59.17 22.79
C ASN A 77 42.88 58.09 23.89
N MET A 78 42.93 58.47 25.17
CA MET A 78 42.71 57.56 26.29
C MET A 78 41.28 57.73 26.80
N GLY A 79 40.30 57.26 26.02
CA GLY A 79 38.88 57.28 26.38
C GLY A 79 38.52 56.58 27.70
N ASN A 80 39.49 55.98 28.41
CA ASN A 80 39.28 55.32 29.69
C ASN A 80 40.10 55.97 30.83
N PRO A 81 39.44 56.56 31.87
CA PRO A 81 40.11 57.21 33.00
C PRO A 81 40.91 56.26 33.91
N ALA A 82 40.76 54.94 33.79
CA ALA A 82 41.55 53.97 34.54
C ALA A 82 43.02 53.89 34.07
N LYS A 83 43.30 54.29 32.82
CA LYS A 83 44.63 54.27 32.20
C LYS A 83 45.45 55.54 32.43
N TRP A 84 44.91 56.51 33.16
CA TRP A 84 45.63 57.75 33.46
C TRP A 84 46.80 57.48 34.43
N PRO A 85 48.01 57.97 34.13
CA PRO A 85 49.19 57.74 34.97
C PRO A 85 49.03 58.41 36.33
N CYS A 86 49.41 57.71 37.40
CA CYS A 86 49.36 58.22 38.75
C CYS A 86 50.58 59.12 39.02
N ILE A 87 50.36 60.41 39.28
CA ILE A 87 51.40 61.32 39.76
C ILE A 87 51.50 61.20 41.30
N HIS A 88 52.71 61.00 41.80
CA HIS A 88 52.99 60.67 43.20
C HIS A 88 53.00 61.92 44.09
N LEU A 89 51.90 62.18 44.82
CA LEU A 89 51.79 63.27 45.80
C LEU A 89 51.06 62.80 47.08
N GLY A 90 51.78 62.07 47.94
CA GLY A 90 51.37 61.80 49.33
C GLY A 90 50.25 60.74 49.55
N PRO A 91 49.83 60.55 50.82
CA PRO A 91 49.20 59.31 51.31
C PRO A 91 47.72 59.08 50.91
N ALA A 92 47.09 60.00 50.18
CA ALA A 92 45.68 59.87 49.76
C ALA A 92 45.56 59.59 48.25
N ARG A 93 46.08 58.44 47.80
CA ARG A 93 46.04 58.02 46.38
C ARG A 93 44.60 57.84 45.83
N CYS A 94 43.62 57.60 46.69
CA CYS A 94 42.24 57.23 46.35
C CYS A 94 41.38 58.41 45.82
N LEU A 95 41.76 59.65 46.14
CA LEU A 95 40.96 60.84 45.83
C LEU A 95 41.31 61.49 44.48
N MET A 96 42.51 61.23 43.94
CA MET A 96 43.04 61.99 42.81
C MET A 96 42.30 61.70 41.49
N ARG A 97 42.03 60.44 41.18
CA ARG A 97 41.30 60.04 39.96
C ARG A 97 39.88 60.63 39.87
N PRO A 98 39.03 60.52 40.92
CA PRO A 98 37.71 61.14 40.88
C PRO A 98 37.78 62.69 40.93
N LEU A 99 38.78 63.30 41.58
CA LEU A 99 38.96 64.76 41.53
C LEU A 99 39.29 65.26 40.12
N TYR A 100 40.19 64.58 39.41
CA TYR A 100 40.53 64.91 38.02
C TYR A 100 39.34 64.71 37.07
N ALA A 101 38.54 63.65 37.25
CA ALA A 101 37.33 63.43 36.47
C ALA A 101 36.25 64.50 36.74
N ALA A 102 36.04 64.91 38.00
CA ALA A 102 35.10 65.97 38.35
C ALA A 102 35.47 67.33 37.72
N ILE A 103 36.78 67.63 37.63
CA ILE A 103 37.30 68.84 36.99
C ILE A 103 37.18 68.75 35.47
N TYR A 104 37.55 67.61 34.87
CA TYR A 104 37.50 67.39 33.42
C TYR A 104 36.07 67.48 32.85
N PHE A 105 35.09 66.88 33.54
CA PHE A 105 33.68 66.89 33.13
C PHE A 105 32.87 68.07 33.71
N SER A 106 33.53 69.03 34.37
CA SER A 106 32.88 70.25 34.91
C SER A 106 31.70 69.96 35.88
N ASN A 107 31.77 68.89 36.67
CA ASN A 107 30.69 68.47 37.57
C ASN A 107 30.86 69.08 38.98
N SER A 108 30.16 70.20 39.22
CA SER A 108 30.22 70.96 40.48
C SER A 108 29.76 70.17 41.71
N GLN A 109 28.79 69.26 41.53
CA GLN A 109 28.20 68.49 42.62
C GLN A 109 29.15 67.40 43.11
N MET A 110 29.82 66.72 42.18
CA MET A 110 30.86 65.74 42.44
C MET A 110 32.13 66.37 43.05
N LEU A 111 32.54 67.53 42.54
CA LEU A 111 33.64 68.31 43.11
C LEU A 111 33.34 68.72 44.56
N SER A 112 32.10 69.14 44.84
CA SER A 112 31.67 69.51 46.21
C SER A 112 31.72 68.33 47.19
N THR A 113 31.33 67.12 46.75
CA THR A 113 31.31 65.93 47.61
C THR A 113 32.73 65.43 47.92
N LEU A 114 33.62 65.46 46.93
CA LEU A 114 35.03 65.11 47.09
C LEU A 114 35.79 66.10 47.98
N LEU A 115 35.52 67.40 47.85
CA LEU A 115 36.10 68.44 48.70
C LEU A 115 35.58 68.36 50.15
N ARG A 116 34.30 68.03 50.34
CA ARG A 116 33.70 67.81 51.67
C ARG A 116 34.32 66.59 52.37
N TYR A 117 34.53 65.49 51.64
CA TYR A 117 35.21 64.30 52.16
C TYR A 117 36.67 64.54 52.55
N ARG A 118 37.45 65.31 51.77
CA ARG A 118 38.83 65.67 52.14
C ARG A 118 38.89 66.51 53.42
N CYS A 119 37.86 67.31 53.70
CA CYS A 119 37.75 68.05 54.95
C CYS A 119 37.42 67.14 56.14
N GLU A 120 36.59 66.11 55.94
CA GLU A 120 36.25 65.11 56.97
C GLU A 120 37.44 64.17 57.25
N ALA A 121 38.18 63.74 56.23
CA ALA A 121 39.35 62.87 56.34
C ALA A 121 40.56 63.51 57.07
N ARG A 122 40.56 64.84 57.29
CA ARG A 122 41.57 65.49 58.15
C ARG A 122 41.36 65.23 59.64
N ARG A 123 40.20 64.71 60.05
CA ARG A 123 39.97 64.22 61.42
C ARG A 123 40.35 62.74 61.50
N GLY A 124 41.66 62.49 61.53
CA GLY A 124 42.21 61.43 62.37
C GLY A 124 42.31 59.98 61.86
N ASP A 125 41.85 59.58 60.67
CA ASP A 125 42.03 58.19 60.21
C ASP A 125 42.60 58.08 58.80
N ALA A 126 43.73 57.40 58.68
CA ALA A 126 44.30 56.98 57.40
C ALA A 126 43.36 55.97 56.73
N CYS A 127 43.09 56.16 55.44
CA CYS A 127 42.17 55.30 54.70
C CYS A 127 42.74 53.87 54.55
N ARG A 128 42.15 52.88 55.23
CA ARG A 128 42.54 51.45 55.17
C ARG A 128 41.91 50.76 53.94
N CYS A 129 42.49 51.03 52.77
CA CYS A 129 41.94 50.58 51.48
C CYS A 129 42.22 49.10 51.14
N GLU A 130 42.94 48.38 52.01
CA GLU A 130 43.49 47.04 51.73
C GLU A 130 42.80 45.92 52.55
N GLU A 131 41.84 46.22 53.41
CA GLU A 131 41.12 45.22 54.21
C GLU A 131 39.77 44.81 53.56
N PRO A 132 39.51 43.51 53.36
CA PRO A 132 38.34 43.01 52.60
C PRO A 132 36.98 43.22 53.28
N HIS A 133 36.93 43.64 54.55
CA HIS A 133 35.69 43.82 55.31
C HIS A 133 35.32 45.28 55.60
N HIS A 134 36.09 46.26 55.10
CA HIS A 134 35.83 47.68 55.36
C HIS A 134 35.00 48.30 54.22
N VAL A 135 33.77 48.74 54.48
CA VAL A 135 32.95 49.45 53.48
C VAL A 135 33.57 50.83 53.22
N HIS A 136 34.19 51.02 52.06
CA HIS A 136 34.89 52.27 51.73
C HIS A 136 33.88 53.42 51.53
N PRO A 137 33.99 54.58 52.23
CA PRO A 137 33.01 55.67 52.12
C PRO A 137 32.85 56.26 50.71
N LEU A 138 33.94 56.24 49.91
CA LEU A 138 33.92 56.65 48.49
C LEU A 138 33.19 55.70 47.54
N LEU A 139 32.67 54.55 47.98
CA LEU A 139 31.93 53.63 47.11
C LEU A 139 30.68 54.31 46.51
N ARG A 140 30.03 55.20 47.28
CA ARG A 140 28.90 56.02 46.80
C ARG A 140 29.31 57.02 45.71
N VAL A 141 30.55 57.53 45.78
CA VAL A 141 31.10 58.50 44.81
C VAL A 141 31.59 57.77 43.55
N HIS A 142 32.14 56.57 43.70
CA HIS A 142 32.48 55.71 42.57
C HIS A 142 31.23 55.18 41.84
N LYS A 143 30.13 54.90 42.57
CA LYS A 143 28.83 54.57 41.97
C LYS A 143 28.37 55.67 41.00
N THR A 144 28.34 56.93 41.43
CA THR A 144 27.97 58.04 40.55
C THR A 144 28.99 58.29 39.43
N LEU A 145 30.27 57.98 39.65
CA LEU A 145 31.30 58.13 38.63
C LEU A 145 31.16 57.11 37.50
N TYR A 146 31.07 55.81 37.82
CA TYR A 146 31.06 54.74 36.80
C TYR A 146 29.71 54.67 36.06
N LEU A 147 28.59 54.96 36.75
CA LEU A 147 27.28 55.09 36.11
C LEU A 147 27.20 56.28 35.15
N PHE A 148 28.00 57.33 35.38
CA PHE A 148 28.06 58.53 34.53
C PHE A 148 29.04 58.42 33.35
N ILE A 149 30.00 57.50 33.42
CA ILE A 149 30.99 57.26 32.35
C ILE A 149 30.46 56.26 31.29
N GLU A 150 29.21 55.80 31.40
CA GLU A 150 28.60 54.80 30.50
C GLU A 150 29.40 53.47 30.41
N GLU A 151 30.27 53.18 31.40
CA GLU A 151 31.01 51.91 31.53
C GLU A 151 30.52 51.09 32.75
N PRO A 152 29.31 50.49 32.68
CA PRO A 152 28.71 49.66 33.75
C PRO A 152 29.55 48.43 34.15
N ASP A 153 30.34 47.86 33.23
CA ASP A 153 31.17 46.67 33.46
C ASP A 153 32.24 46.88 34.55
N LEU A 154 32.84 48.07 34.62
CA LEU A 154 33.83 48.40 35.66
C LEU A 154 33.19 48.53 37.04
N ALA A 155 31.93 48.98 37.11
CA ALA A 155 31.17 49.01 38.35
C ALA A 155 30.84 47.59 38.82
N ILE A 156 30.43 46.70 37.91
CA ILE A 156 30.15 45.29 38.20
C ILE A 156 31.41 44.58 38.74
N ALA A 157 32.56 44.75 38.06
CA ALA A 157 33.83 44.17 38.50
C ALA A 157 34.27 44.69 39.88
N MET A 158 34.02 45.98 40.17
CA MET A 158 34.28 46.55 41.48
C MET A 158 33.36 45.95 42.56
N TYR A 159 32.05 45.91 42.36
CA TYR A 159 31.15 45.31 43.35
C TYR A 159 31.43 43.82 43.58
N LYS A 160 31.81 43.08 42.53
CA LYS A 160 32.27 41.68 42.63
C LYS A 160 33.52 41.55 43.51
N LYS A 161 34.53 42.41 43.31
CA LYS A 161 35.79 42.39 44.09
C LYS A 161 35.57 42.65 45.58
N TRP A 162 34.57 43.45 45.94
CA TRP A 162 34.26 43.83 47.33
C TRP A 162 33.14 42.98 47.95
N ARG A 163 32.77 41.85 47.32
CA ARG A 163 31.70 40.93 47.77
C ARG A 163 30.35 41.60 48.04
N GLN A 164 30.06 42.73 47.36
CA GLN A 164 28.78 43.44 47.49
C GLN A 164 27.80 42.98 46.41
N TYR A 165 27.38 41.72 46.49
CA TYR A 165 26.60 41.07 45.45
C TYR A 165 25.23 41.74 45.23
N ASP A 166 24.55 42.21 46.28
CA ASP A 166 23.26 42.94 46.13
C ASP A 166 23.40 44.21 45.29
N ASN A 167 24.50 44.95 45.47
CA ASN A 167 24.76 46.17 44.71
C ASN A 167 25.23 45.84 43.29
N MET A 168 25.99 44.75 43.12
CA MET A 168 26.36 44.22 41.81
C MET A 168 25.10 43.86 41.00
N MET A 169 24.19 43.06 41.56
CA MET A 169 22.95 42.63 40.89
C MET A 169 22.05 43.80 40.54
N ARG A 170 22.00 44.86 41.37
CA ARG A 170 21.25 46.09 41.05
C ARG A 170 21.80 46.78 39.81
N VAL A 171 23.12 46.88 39.67
CA VAL A 171 23.76 47.48 38.49
C VAL A 171 23.58 46.61 37.26
N VAL A 172 23.74 45.29 37.40
CA VAL A 172 23.47 44.35 36.28
C VAL A 172 22.01 44.47 35.83
N LYS A 173 21.05 44.56 36.75
CA LYS A 173 19.62 44.69 36.42
C LYS A 173 19.29 45.98 35.68
N GLU A 174 19.98 47.08 36.00
CA GLU A 174 19.72 48.40 35.42
C GLU A 174 20.41 48.60 34.06
N PHE A 175 21.62 48.04 33.88
CA PHE A 175 22.44 48.30 32.68
C PHE A 175 22.63 47.09 31.75
N HIS A 176 22.50 45.86 32.28
CA HIS A 176 22.67 44.62 31.52
C HIS A 176 21.59 43.57 31.89
N PRO A 177 20.31 43.87 31.62
CA PRO A 177 19.21 42.96 31.96
C PRO A 177 19.38 41.58 31.30
N ASP A 178 20.01 41.53 30.12
CA ASP A 178 20.26 40.31 29.36
C ASP A 178 21.24 39.36 30.08
N LEU A 179 22.18 39.89 30.86
CA LEU A 179 23.18 39.12 31.61
C LEU A 179 22.75 38.81 33.06
N LEU A 180 21.56 39.25 33.47
CA LEU A 180 21.10 39.16 34.85
C LEU A 180 20.93 37.69 35.32
N SER A 181 20.40 36.84 34.44
CA SER A 181 20.24 35.41 34.75
C SER A 181 21.59 34.70 34.87
N ASP A 182 22.50 34.94 33.92
CA ASP A 182 23.83 34.33 33.91
C ASP A 182 24.69 34.77 35.10
N THR A 183 24.59 36.06 35.48
CA THR A 183 25.28 36.58 36.66
C THR A 183 24.74 35.98 37.96
N HIS A 184 23.42 35.78 38.08
CA HIS A 184 22.84 35.04 39.20
C HIS A 184 23.34 33.59 39.25
N MET A 185 23.41 32.91 38.10
CA MET A 185 23.92 31.54 37.98
C MET A 185 25.40 31.41 38.38
N HIS A 186 26.26 32.31 37.88
CA HIS A 186 27.67 32.32 38.22
C HIS A 186 27.91 32.59 39.70
N LEU A 187 27.19 33.55 40.27
CA LEU A 187 27.28 33.88 41.68
C LEU A 187 26.79 32.72 42.56
N ALA A 188 25.70 32.05 42.17
CA ALA A 188 25.19 30.89 42.89
C ALA A 188 26.23 29.75 42.95
N LYS A 189 26.94 29.47 41.85
CA LYS A 189 28.03 28.48 41.81
C LYS A 189 29.25 28.90 42.67
N GLU A 190 29.61 30.18 42.67
CA GLU A 190 30.66 30.69 43.55
C GLU A 190 30.27 30.47 45.03
N LEU A 191 29.03 30.78 45.41
CA LEU A 191 28.52 30.59 46.77
C LEU A 191 28.37 29.11 47.17
N GLU A 192 28.00 28.24 46.23
CA GLU A 192 28.00 26.78 46.40
C GLU A 192 29.41 26.28 46.75
N SER A 193 30.45 26.75 46.04
CA SER A 193 31.84 26.38 46.33
C SER A 193 32.35 26.89 47.68
N GLU A 194 31.75 27.98 48.19
CA GLU A 194 32.03 28.52 49.52
C GLU A 194 31.19 27.85 50.64
N GLY A 195 30.28 26.93 50.29
CA GLY A 195 29.40 26.22 51.23
C GLY A 195 28.21 27.04 51.74
N ASN A 196 27.91 28.18 51.11
CA ASN A 196 26.81 29.07 51.52
C ASN A 196 25.53 28.77 50.73
N TYR A 197 24.92 27.62 51.03
CA TYR A 197 23.83 27.05 50.25
C TYR A 197 22.54 27.89 50.25
N VAL A 198 22.22 28.57 51.35
CA VAL A 198 20.99 29.38 51.47
C VAL A 198 21.05 30.60 50.53
N GLN A 199 22.20 31.27 50.45
CA GLN A 199 22.38 32.39 49.52
C GLN A 199 22.49 31.91 48.08
N ALA A 200 23.12 30.75 47.85
CA ALA A 200 23.17 30.12 46.53
C ALA A 200 21.76 29.76 46.03
N GLU A 201 20.89 29.17 46.86
CA GLU A 201 19.49 28.89 46.53
C GLU A 201 18.75 30.15 46.09
N ALA A 202 18.88 31.24 46.86
CA ALA A 202 18.22 32.51 46.52
C ALA A 202 18.64 33.03 45.15
N HIS A 203 19.91 32.89 44.77
CA HIS A 203 20.41 33.28 43.46
C HIS A 203 20.02 32.31 42.35
N PHE A 204 20.01 30.99 42.59
CA PHE A 204 19.48 30.01 41.63
C PHE A 204 17.99 30.24 41.33
N LEU A 205 17.19 30.54 42.36
CA LEU A 205 15.78 30.88 42.19
C LEU A 205 15.59 32.23 41.46
N ALA A 206 16.46 33.22 41.72
CA ALA A 206 16.44 34.49 41.00
C ALA A 206 16.80 34.34 39.51
N ALA A 207 17.65 33.36 39.16
CA ALA A 207 17.91 32.94 37.78
C ALA A 207 16.77 32.09 37.17
N SER A 208 15.68 31.85 37.91
CA SER A 208 14.59 30.94 37.53
C SER A 208 15.02 29.48 37.30
N ASP A 209 16.19 29.07 37.81
CA ASP A 209 16.71 27.71 37.71
C ASP A 209 16.66 27.00 39.07
N TRP A 210 15.46 26.61 39.46
CA TRP A 210 15.24 25.82 40.67
C TRP A 210 15.88 24.42 40.58
N LYS A 211 16.15 23.89 39.38
CA LYS A 211 16.77 22.56 39.21
C LYS A 211 18.23 22.59 39.66
N ALA A 212 18.94 23.67 39.36
CA ALA A 212 20.31 23.87 39.87
C ALA A 212 20.34 23.90 41.40
N ALA A 213 19.40 24.59 42.05
CA ALA A 213 19.28 24.59 43.52
C ALA A 213 19.01 23.20 44.11
N VAL A 214 18.09 22.42 43.51
CA VAL A 214 17.81 21.03 43.94
C VAL A 214 19.04 20.14 43.75
N ASN A 215 19.77 20.29 42.63
CA ASN A 215 20.99 19.52 42.38
C ASN A 215 22.12 19.85 43.34
N MET A 216 22.30 21.12 43.70
CA MET A 216 23.24 21.56 44.74
C MET A 216 22.96 20.88 46.07
N TYR A 217 21.70 20.94 46.55
CA TYR A 217 21.33 20.30 47.82
C TYR A 217 21.47 18.78 47.76
N ARG A 218 21.11 18.16 46.63
CA ARG A 218 21.29 16.71 46.39
C ARG A 218 22.77 16.30 46.44
N ALA A 219 23.67 17.09 45.84
CA ALA A 219 25.10 16.79 45.82
C ALA A 219 25.76 16.83 47.19
N ASN A 220 25.12 17.50 48.16
CA ASN A 220 25.59 17.65 49.54
C ASN A 220 24.77 16.84 50.56
N ASP A 221 23.96 15.87 50.11
CA ASP A 221 23.08 15.03 50.94
C ASP A 221 22.03 15.80 51.79
N MET A 222 21.73 17.05 51.42
CA MET A 222 20.72 17.91 52.07
C MET A 222 19.34 17.69 51.44
N TRP A 223 18.78 16.50 51.66
CA TRP A 223 17.58 16.04 50.96
C TRP A 223 16.28 16.74 51.40
N GLU A 224 16.19 17.22 52.64
CA GLU A 224 15.01 17.94 53.14
C GLU A 224 14.83 19.28 52.44
N GLU A 225 15.93 20.04 52.28
CA GLU A 225 15.99 21.30 51.57
C GLU A 225 15.75 21.09 50.07
N ALA A 226 16.38 20.08 49.46
CA ALA A 226 16.14 19.71 48.06
C ALA A 226 14.64 19.44 47.79
N TYR A 227 13.98 18.68 48.68
CA TYR A 227 12.55 18.39 48.56
C TYR A 227 11.69 19.64 48.77
N ALA A 228 12.06 20.51 49.71
CA ALA A 228 11.35 21.76 49.98
C ALA A 228 11.37 22.72 48.77
N VAL A 229 12.54 22.87 48.13
CA VAL A 229 12.70 23.69 46.91
C VAL A 229 11.86 23.13 45.76
N ALA A 230 11.94 21.81 45.53
CA ALA A 230 11.17 21.13 44.51
C ALA A 230 9.65 21.29 44.72
N LYS A 231 9.19 21.24 45.98
CA LYS A 231 7.77 21.43 46.34
C LYS A 231 7.26 22.85 46.16
N LYS A 232 8.09 23.85 46.42
CA LYS A 232 7.69 25.25 46.27
C LYS A 232 7.75 25.72 44.81
N HIS A 233 8.73 25.28 44.03
CA HIS A 233 9.05 25.86 42.72
C HIS A 233 8.99 24.88 41.54
N GLY A 234 9.19 23.57 41.76
CA GLY A 234 9.26 22.56 40.70
C GLY A 234 7.94 21.82 40.41
N GLY A 235 6.93 21.97 41.26
CA GLY A 235 5.63 21.30 41.12
C GLY A 235 5.63 19.82 41.52
N PRO A 236 4.49 19.12 41.38
CA PRO A 236 4.31 17.77 41.94
C PRO A 236 5.21 16.71 41.29
N VAL A 237 5.55 16.86 40.01
CA VAL A 237 6.44 15.93 39.30
C VAL A 237 7.87 16.03 39.83
N ALA A 238 8.37 17.24 40.05
CA ALA A 238 9.70 17.47 40.62
C ALA A 238 9.81 16.92 42.04
N CYS A 239 8.77 17.10 42.87
CA CYS A 239 8.72 16.50 44.21
C CYS A 239 8.89 14.98 44.18
N LYS A 240 8.13 14.31 43.30
CA LYS A 240 8.19 12.85 43.15
C LYS A 240 9.59 12.40 42.73
N GLN A 241 10.21 13.11 41.78
CA GLN A 241 11.58 12.84 41.32
C GLN A 241 12.59 12.94 42.47
N VAL A 242 12.53 14.01 43.26
CA VAL A 242 13.46 14.22 44.39
C VAL A 242 13.20 13.21 45.51
N ALA A 243 11.94 12.91 45.82
CA ALA A 243 11.59 11.89 46.80
C ALA A 243 12.06 10.48 46.37
N TYR A 244 11.97 10.13 45.09
CA TYR A 244 12.51 8.89 44.55
C TYR A 244 14.03 8.82 44.72
N LEU A 245 14.75 9.88 44.34
CA LEU A 245 16.21 9.93 44.47
C LEU A 245 16.67 9.88 45.94
N TRP A 246 15.93 10.53 46.84
CA TRP A 246 16.18 10.46 48.28
C TRP A 246 15.91 9.06 48.84
N ALA A 247 14.81 8.44 48.44
CA ALA A 247 14.52 7.06 48.84
C ALA A 247 15.61 6.10 48.34
N LYS A 248 16.11 6.31 47.11
CA LYS A 248 17.20 5.51 46.52
C LYS A 248 18.53 5.68 47.26
N SER A 249 18.84 6.86 47.82
CA SER A 249 20.07 7.06 48.60
C SER A 249 20.01 6.41 49.99
N LEU A 250 18.81 6.24 50.55
CA LEU A 250 18.60 5.61 51.86
C LEU A 250 18.53 4.08 51.80
N GLY A 251 17.77 3.52 50.85
CA GLY A 251 17.48 2.09 50.76
C GLY A 251 16.60 1.54 51.90
N GLY A 252 16.12 0.30 51.72
CA GLY A 252 15.45 -0.52 52.72
C GLY A 252 14.26 0.11 53.44
N ASP A 253 14.11 -0.25 54.72
CA ASP A 253 13.02 0.23 55.59
C ASP A 253 13.00 1.76 55.75
N SER A 254 14.16 2.42 55.63
CA SER A 254 14.27 3.88 55.72
C SER A 254 13.64 4.57 54.52
N ALA A 255 13.88 4.05 53.31
CA ALA A 255 13.24 4.50 52.08
C ALA A 255 11.71 4.31 52.16
N VAL A 256 11.25 3.16 52.63
CA VAL A 256 9.82 2.87 52.82
C VAL A 256 9.16 3.86 53.77
N ARG A 257 9.72 4.07 54.97
CA ARG A 257 9.14 5.01 55.96
C ARG A 257 9.00 6.43 55.40
N LEU A 258 10.00 6.88 54.63
CA LEU A 258 9.99 8.18 53.98
C LEU A 258 8.87 8.28 52.93
N LEU A 259 8.79 7.30 52.04
CA LEU A 259 7.81 7.28 50.96
C LEU A 259 6.37 7.11 51.48
N THR A 260 6.18 6.32 52.53
CA THR A 260 4.88 6.20 53.23
C THR A 260 4.49 7.52 53.88
N LYS A 261 5.42 8.24 54.53
CA LYS A 261 5.16 9.57 55.11
C LYS A 261 4.69 10.58 54.05
N PHE A 262 5.19 10.49 52.83
CA PHE A 262 4.77 11.35 51.72
C PHE A 262 3.59 10.81 50.91
N GLY A 263 3.11 9.59 51.18
CA GLY A 263 2.05 8.94 50.39
C GLY A 263 2.46 8.65 48.95
N LEU A 264 3.76 8.46 48.69
CA LEU A 264 4.33 8.29 47.34
C LEU A 264 4.80 6.86 47.06
N LEU A 265 4.66 5.92 48.00
CA LEU A 265 5.22 4.56 47.91
C LEU A 265 4.88 3.85 46.60
N ASP A 266 3.59 3.64 46.29
CA ASP A 266 3.17 2.91 45.08
C ASP A 266 3.65 3.60 43.81
N SER A 267 3.53 4.94 43.74
CA SER A 267 3.99 5.70 42.58
C SER A 267 5.51 5.64 42.39
N THR A 268 6.27 5.45 43.48
CA THR A 268 7.72 5.33 43.46
C THR A 268 8.14 3.94 43.02
N VAL A 269 7.40 2.90 43.43
CA VAL A 269 7.57 1.53 42.95
C VAL A 269 7.30 1.43 41.45
N ASP A 270 6.19 2.04 40.98
CA ASP A 270 5.85 2.08 39.55
C ASP A 270 6.95 2.78 38.74
N TYR A 271 7.42 3.93 39.22
CA TYR A 271 8.51 4.68 38.59
C TYR A 271 9.85 3.92 38.61
N ALA A 272 10.16 3.21 39.70
CA ALA A 272 11.36 2.38 39.78
C ALA A 272 11.34 1.26 38.73
N ALA A 273 10.20 0.57 38.61
CA ALA A 273 10.02 -0.50 37.63
C ALA A 273 10.04 0.03 36.18
N GLU A 274 9.51 1.22 35.91
CA GLU A 274 9.57 1.86 34.58
C GLU A 274 10.97 2.28 34.16
N ASN A 275 11.85 2.60 35.11
CA ASN A 275 13.25 2.97 34.84
C ASN A 275 14.22 1.78 34.98
N CYS A 276 13.71 0.55 34.91
CA CYS A 276 14.48 -0.69 35.04
C CYS A 276 15.30 -0.82 36.34
N ALA A 277 14.93 -0.10 37.40
CA ALA A 277 15.56 -0.21 38.72
C ALA A 277 14.87 -1.31 39.55
N PHE A 278 14.87 -2.53 39.01
CA PHE A 278 14.08 -3.65 39.54
C PHE A 278 14.50 -4.06 40.95
N ASP A 279 15.78 -4.07 41.28
CA ASP A 279 16.27 -4.40 42.63
C ASP A 279 15.63 -3.50 43.70
N PHE A 280 15.60 -2.18 43.43
CA PHE A 280 15.00 -1.20 44.31
C PHE A 280 13.47 -1.30 44.33
N ALA A 281 12.85 -1.59 43.19
CA ALA A 281 11.41 -1.83 43.11
C ALA A 281 10.99 -3.05 43.95
N PHE A 282 11.73 -4.17 43.85
CA PHE A 282 11.51 -5.37 44.64
C PHE A 282 11.74 -5.13 46.12
N GLU A 283 12.80 -4.43 46.50
CA GLU A 283 13.08 -4.06 47.89
C GLU A 283 11.90 -3.30 48.53
N LEU A 284 11.42 -2.25 47.86
CA LEU A 284 10.29 -1.46 48.34
C LEU A 284 8.98 -2.27 48.39
N ALA A 285 8.72 -3.08 47.37
CA ALA A 285 7.49 -3.86 47.27
C ALA A 285 7.42 -5.01 48.27
N GLN A 286 8.54 -5.71 48.52
CA GLN A 286 8.61 -6.76 49.53
C GLN A 286 8.41 -6.21 50.94
N ALA A 287 8.96 -5.03 51.22
CA ALA A 287 8.89 -4.39 52.53
C ALA A 287 7.50 -3.81 52.84
N ALA A 288 6.83 -3.15 51.89
CA ALA A 288 5.57 -2.45 52.18
C ALA A 288 4.48 -2.46 51.08
N ALA A 289 4.77 -2.86 49.85
CA ALA A 289 3.80 -2.84 48.73
C ALA A 289 3.67 -4.20 48.03
N LYS A 290 3.39 -5.28 48.79
CA LYS A 290 3.36 -6.66 48.26
C LYS A 290 2.37 -6.87 47.10
N HIS A 291 1.29 -6.10 47.06
CA HIS A 291 0.29 -6.17 46.00
C HIS A 291 0.83 -5.72 44.63
N LYS A 292 1.93 -4.95 44.59
CA LYS A 292 2.63 -4.52 43.37
C LYS A 292 3.65 -5.53 42.85
N LEU A 293 3.99 -6.56 43.63
CA LEU A 293 5.00 -7.55 43.23
C LEU A 293 4.69 -8.23 41.88
N PRO A 294 3.45 -8.66 41.59
CA PRO A 294 3.13 -9.24 40.28
C PRO A 294 3.43 -8.29 39.10
N ASP A 295 3.13 -7.00 39.26
CA ASP A 295 3.38 -5.99 38.23
C ASP A 295 4.88 -5.76 38.00
N ILE A 296 5.69 -5.82 39.05
CA ILE A 296 7.15 -5.70 38.97
C ILE A 296 7.74 -6.96 38.32
N HIS A 297 7.31 -8.15 38.73
CA HIS A 297 7.71 -9.41 38.10
C HIS A 297 7.37 -9.43 36.61
N LEU A 298 6.19 -8.91 36.22
CA LEU A 298 5.81 -8.80 34.82
C LEU A 298 6.72 -7.85 34.04
N LYS A 299 6.96 -6.63 34.55
CA LYS A 299 7.86 -5.66 33.90
C LYS A 299 9.30 -6.17 33.82
N TYR A 300 9.76 -6.91 34.84
CA TYR A 300 11.09 -7.50 34.86
C TYR A 300 11.20 -8.67 33.86
N ALA A 301 10.16 -9.50 33.75
CA ALA A 301 10.10 -10.57 32.76
C ALA A 301 10.17 -10.04 31.32
N ILE A 302 9.43 -8.96 31.01
CA ILE A 302 9.48 -8.30 29.70
C ILE A 302 10.89 -7.75 29.41
N PHE A 303 11.54 -7.13 30.41
CA PHE A 303 12.91 -6.66 30.26
C PHE A 303 13.90 -7.82 29.98
N LEU A 304 13.74 -8.96 30.65
CA LEU A 304 14.57 -10.16 30.42
C LEU A 304 14.30 -10.80 29.06
N GLU A 305 13.05 -10.76 28.57
CA GLU A 305 12.68 -11.17 27.22
C GLU A 305 13.39 -10.31 26.17
N ASP A 306 13.39 -8.98 26.33
CA ASP A 306 14.11 -8.04 25.46
C ASP A 306 15.63 -8.27 25.49
N GLU A 307 16.19 -8.71 26.62
CA GLU A 307 17.60 -9.13 26.74
C GLU A 307 17.89 -10.53 26.14
N GLY A 308 16.85 -11.28 25.75
CA GLY A 308 16.97 -12.64 25.21
C GLY A 308 17.18 -13.73 26.27
N LYS A 309 17.00 -13.43 27.56
CA LYS A 309 17.14 -14.39 28.67
C LYS A 309 15.82 -15.11 28.95
N PHE A 310 15.33 -15.87 27.97
CA PHE A 310 13.99 -16.47 27.98
C PHE A 310 13.71 -17.38 29.19
N HIS A 311 14.70 -18.17 29.64
CA HIS A 311 14.50 -19.04 30.79
C HIS A 311 14.32 -18.27 32.10
N GLU A 312 15.05 -17.17 32.29
CA GLU A 312 14.88 -16.30 33.45
C GLU A 312 13.54 -15.55 33.36
N ALA A 313 13.17 -15.06 32.17
CA ALA A 313 11.89 -14.43 31.92
C ALA A 313 10.71 -15.36 32.22
N GLU A 314 10.78 -16.65 31.84
CA GLU A 314 9.77 -17.67 32.17
C GLU A 314 9.48 -17.71 33.67
N LEU A 315 10.53 -17.79 34.50
CA LEU A 315 10.39 -17.87 35.95
C LEU A 315 9.71 -16.61 36.51
N GLU A 316 10.04 -15.44 35.97
CA GLU A 316 9.46 -14.16 36.39
C GLU A 316 8.00 -14.00 35.93
N PHE A 317 7.64 -14.43 34.72
CA PHE A 317 6.25 -14.48 34.25
C PHE A 317 5.38 -15.41 35.12
N ILE A 318 5.91 -16.56 35.53
CA ILE A 318 5.21 -17.47 36.44
C ILE A 318 5.00 -16.80 37.82
N LYS A 319 6.02 -16.13 38.37
CA LYS A 319 5.90 -15.36 39.63
C LYS A 319 4.90 -14.21 39.52
N ALA A 320 4.72 -13.63 38.34
CA ALA A 320 3.71 -12.62 38.06
C ALA A 320 2.27 -13.19 37.96
N ASN A 321 2.07 -14.51 38.12
CA ASN A 321 0.81 -15.22 37.83
C ASN A 321 0.33 -15.05 36.38
N LYS A 322 1.30 -14.93 35.45
CA LYS A 322 1.07 -14.68 34.03
C LYS A 322 1.75 -15.77 33.15
N PRO A 323 1.36 -17.05 33.29
CA PRO A 323 1.98 -18.14 32.53
C PRO A 323 1.67 -18.10 31.03
N LYS A 324 0.53 -17.51 30.63
CA LYS A 324 0.14 -17.32 29.22
C LYS A 324 1.16 -16.47 28.48
N GLU A 325 1.66 -15.42 29.13
CA GLU A 325 2.69 -14.52 28.60
C GLU A 325 4.02 -15.26 28.37
N ALA A 326 4.43 -16.15 29.29
CA ALA A 326 5.61 -17.00 29.10
C ALA A 326 5.45 -17.98 27.91
N VAL A 327 4.26 -18.57 27.76
CA VAL A 327 3.96 -19.44 26.61
C VAL A 327 4.04 -18.66 25.30
N LEU A 328 3.44 -17.47 25.25
CA LEU A 328 3.46 -16.60 24.07
C LEU A 328 4.88 -16.16 23.68
N MET A 329 5.71 -15.83 24.68
CA MET A 329 7.14 -15.54 24.47
C MET A 329 7.84 -16.68 23.72
N TYR A 330 7.67 -17.94 24.18
CA TYR A 330 8.27 -19.10 23.51
C TYR A 330 7.68 -19.37 22.13
N VAL A 331 6.37 -19.17 21.94
CA VAL A 331 5.70 -19.27 20.63
C VAL A 331 6.26 -18.23 19.65
N HIS A 332 6.48 -16.99 20.08
CA HIS A 332 7.08 -15.94 19.26
C HIS A 332 8.52 -16.29 18.84
N ASN A 333 9.30 -16.90 19.73
CA ASN A 333 10.63 -17.40 19.43
C ASN A 333 10.66 -18.73 18.66
N GLN A 334 9.49 -19.30 18.33
CA GLN A 334 9.32 -20.61 17.68
C GLN A 334 9.94 -21.79 18.45
N ASP A 335 10.13 -21.65 19.75
CA ASP A 335 10.54 -22.74 20.64
C ASP A 335 9.30 -23.48 21.14
N TRP A 336 8.78 -24.36 20.30
CA TRP A 336 7.53 -25.10 20.55
C TRP A 336 7.63 -26.08 21.72
N ASP A 337 8.82 -26.65 21.96
CA ASP A 337 9.04 -27.62 23.03
C ASP A 337 8.99 -26.94 24.40
N SER A 338 9.65 -25.78 24.54
CA SER A 338 9.56 -24.97 25.75
C SER A 338 8.15 -24.40 25.95
N ALA A 339 7.52 -23.86 24.89
CA ALA A 339 6.15 -23.34 24.96
C ALA A 339 5.16 -24.40 25.47
N ARG A 340 5.25 -25.62 24.92
CA ARG A 340 4.39 -26.73 25.30
C ARG A 340 4.64 -27.19 26.73
N ARG A 341 5.91 -27.30 27.16
CA ARG A 341 6.27 -27.65 28.55
C ARG A 341 5.66 -26.66 29.54
N VAL A 342 5.79 -25.36 29.28
CA VAL A 342 5.25 -24.33 30.17
C VAL A 342 3.72 -24.35 30.19
N ALA A 343 3.09 -24.53 29.03
CA ALA A 343 1.63 -24.66 28.93
C ALA A 343 1.11 -25.89 29.69
N GLU A 344 1.69 -27.08 29.48
CA GLU A 344 1.27 -28.31 30.18
C GLU A 344 1.48 -28.22 31.72
N ALA A 345 2.51 -27.49 32.17
CA ALA A 345 2.80 -27.34 33.59
C ALA A 345 1.94 -26.27 34.30
N HIS A 346 1.64 -25.15 33.64
CA HIS A 346 1.08 -23.96 34.29
C HIS A 346 -0.21 -23.44 33.66
N ASP A 347 -0.54 -23.81 32.42
CA ASP A 347 -1.74 -23.36 31.73
C ASP A 347 -2.21 -24.33 30.62
N GLN A 348 -2.99 -25.34 31.01
CA GLN A 348 -3.46 -26.42 30.12
C GLN A 348 -4.27 -25.89 28.92
N GLU A 349 -4.96 -24.76 29.04
CA GLU A 349 -5.72 -24.15 27.95
C GLU A 349 -4.82 -23.73 26.78
N SER A 350 -3.63 -23.20 27.06
CA SER A 350 -2.69 -22.74 26.04
C SER A 350 -2.05 -23.86 25.22
N VAL A 351 -2.14 -25.13 25.65
CA VAL A 351 -1.56 -26.27 24.91
C VAL A 351 -2.16 -26.40 23.51
N ALA A 352 -3.46 -26.13 23.39
CA ALA A 352 -4.15 -26.12 22.09
C ALA A 352 -3.65 -24.96 21.20
N ASP A 353 -3.47 -23.77 21.78
CA ASP A 353 -2.99 -22.59 21.05
C ASP A 353 -1.54 -22.73 20.57
N VAL A 354 -0.66 -23.33 21.38
CA VAL A 354 0.71 -23.68 20.98
C VAL A 354 0.71 -24.65 19.80
N SER A 355 -0.14 -25.69 19.87
CA SER A 355 -0.27 -26.68 18.80
C SER A 355 -0.80 -26.07 17.50
N ILE A 356 -1.73 -25.12 17.59
CA ILE A 356 -2.24 -24.34 16.44
C ILE A 356 -1.13 -23.47 15.83
N GLY A 357 -0.35 -22.78 16.66
CA GLY A 357 0.80 -21.98 16.22
C GLY A 357 1.81 -22.85 15.46
N GLN A 358 2.17 -23.99 16.03
CA GLN A 358 3.10 -24.95 15.42
C GLN A 358 2.56 -25.49 14.09
N ALA A 359 1.26 -25.80 14.02
CA ALA A 359 0.60 -26.25 12.79
C ALA A 359 0.68 -25.20 11.68
N ARG A 360 0.47 -23.92 11.99
CA ARG A 360 0.56 -22.83 10.99
C ARG A 360 1.97 -22.69 10.43
N VAL A 361 2.99 -22.73 11.28
CA VAL A 361 4.40 -22.65 10.84
C VAL A 361 4.78 -23.87 10.02
N ALA A 362 4.37 -25.08 10.44
CA ALA A 362 4.59 -26.30 9.66
C ALA A 362 3.91 -26.25 8.28
N PHE A 363 2.69 -25.69 8.21
CA PHE A 363 1.96 -25.54 6.95
C PHE A 363 2.65 -24.54 6.01
N GLN A 364 3.12 -23.40 6.53
CA GLN A 364 3.90 -22.41 5.77
C GLN A 364 5.24 -22.98 5.26
N ALA A 365 5.84 -23.90 6.01
CA ALA A 365 7.04 -24.62 5.60
C ALA A 365 6.79 -25.73 4.56
N GLY A 366 5.52 -25.99 4.18
CA GLY A 366 5.15 -27.06 3.24
C GLY A 366 5.03 -28.45 3.86
N HIS A 367 5.13 -28.57 5.18
CA HIS A 367 4.95 -29.85 5.89
C HIS A 367 3.47 -30.09 6.22
N PHE A 368 2.65 -30.27 5.17
CA PHE A 368 1.18 -30.35 5.29
C PHE A 368 0.68 -31.46 6.24
N GLN A 369 1.25 -32.67 6.15
CA GLN A 369 0.86 -33.79 7.02
C GLN A 369 1.15 -33.52 8.51
N GLN A 370 2.28 -32.88 8.80
CA GLN A 370 2.66 -32.52 10.16
C GLN A 370 1.69 -31.45 10.71
N ALA A 371 1.39 -30.42 9.91
CA ALA A 371 0.44 -29.38 10.26
C ALA A 371 -0.97 -29.93 10.55
N GLU A 372 -1.45 -30.83 9.69
CA GLU A 372 -2.73 -31.52 9.86
C GLU A 372 -2.76 -32.30 11.18
N SER A 373 -1.75 -33.11 11.45
CA SER A 373 -1.69 -33.91 12.69
C SER A 373 -1.72 -33.05 13.96
N LEU A 374 -1.07 -31.88 13.94
CA LEU A 374 -0.99 -30.96 15.07
C LEU A 374 -2.31 -30.24 15.30
N ALA A 375 -2.96 -29.76 14.23
CA ALA A 375 -4.24 -29.06 14.32
C ALA A 375 -5.41 -30.00 14.66
N LEU A 376 -5.35 -31.26 14.21
CA LEU A 376 -6.32 -32.29 14.61
C LEU A 376 -6.15 -32.66 16.10
N ARG A 377 -4.91 -32.76 16.60
CA ARG A 377 -4.64 -32.95 18.04
C ARG A 377 -5.14 -31.79 18.88
N ALA A 378 -5.17 -30.58 18.33
CA ALA A 378 -5.75 -29.40 18.97
C ALA A 378 -7.29 -29.35 18.87
N GLU A 379 -7.95 -30.39 18.34
CA GLU A 379 -9.40 -30.45 18.11
C GLU A 379 -9.93 -29.33 17.19
N ARG A 380 -9.11 -28.88 16.24
CA ARG A 380 -9.45 -27.81 15.29
C ARG A 380 -9.40 -28.27 13.81
N PRO A 381 -10.25 -29.22 13.39
CA PRO A 381 -10.35 -29.61 11.98
C PRO A 381 -10.78 -28.44 11.09
N ASP A 382 -11.62 -27.53 11.61
CA ASP A 382 -12.05 -26.31 10.93
C ASP A 382 -10.87 -25.41 10.49
N LEU A 383 -9.79 -25.38 11.27
CA LEU A 383 -8.60 -24.61 10.91
C LEU A 383 -7.88 -25.25 9.72
N VAL A 384 -7.77 -26.57 9.72
CA VAL A 384 -7.08 -27.31 8.65
C VAL A 384 -7.81 -27.16 7.32
N ILE A 385 -9.14 -27.26 7.34
CA ILE A 385 -10.00 -27.01 6.17
C ILE A 385 -9.74 -25.61 5.60
N LYS A 386 -9.67 -24.58 6.45
CA LYS A 386 -9.36 -23.21 6.03
C LYS A 386 -7.95 -23.10 5.45
N LEU A 387 -6.93 -23.68 6.09
CA LEU A 387 -5.55 -23.64 5.60
C LEU A 387 -5.41 -24.28 4.22
N TYR A 388 -6.02 -25.46 3.99
CA TYR A 388 -6.01 -26.10 2.67
C TYR A 388 -6.82 -25.32 1.63
N LYS A 389 -7.96 -24.75 2.02
CA LYS A 389 -8.76 -23.88 1.15
C LYS A 389 -7.97 -22.64 0.71
N ASP A 390 -7.33 -21.94 1.65
CA ASP A 390 -6.52 -20.75 1.39
C ASP A 390 -5.29 -21.07 0.51
N ALA A 391 -4.76 -22.29 0.62
CA ALA A 391 -3.69 -22.80 -0.24
C ALA A 391 -4.17 -23.29 -1.62
N GLY A 392 -5.48 -23.29 -1.90
CA GLY A 392 -6.07 -23.81 -3.13
C GLY A 392 -6.11 -25.33 -3.23
N MET A 393 -5.78 -26.05 -2.16
CA MET A 393 -5.78 -27.52 -2.07
C MET A 393 -7.17 -28.04 -1.67
N TRP A 394 -8.17 -27.78 -2.51
CA TRP A 394 -9.57 -28.07 -2.22
C TRP A 394 -9.87 -29.56 -1.99
N ASN A 395 -9.17 -30.46 -2.68
CA ASN A 395 -9.34 -31.90 -2.51
C ASN A 395 -8.96 -32.36 -1.09
N ASP A 396 -7.87 -31.84 -0.53
CA ASP A 396 -7.46 -32.12 0.85
C ASP A 396 -8.40 -31.47 1.88
N ALA A 397 -8.91 -30.27 1.59
CA ALA A 397 -9.92 -29.62 2.42
C ALA A 397 -11.22 -30.46 2.48
N LEU A 398 -11.69 -30.97 1.34
CA LEU A 398 -12.86 -31.85 1.24
C LEU A 398 -12.62 -33.20 1.91
N ARG A 399 -11.43 -33.80 1.79
CA ARG A 399 -11.07 -35.04 2.49
C ARG A 399 -11.23 -34.89 3.99
N ILE A 400 -10.63 -33.85 4.57
CA ILE A 400 -10.68 -33.62 6.02
C ILE A 400 -12.09 -33.25 6.47
N CYS A 401 -12.83 -32.49 5.67
CA CYS A 401 -14.23 -32.21 5.95
C CYS A 401 -15.08 -33.48 5.99
N ARG A 402 -14.88 -34.42 5.04
CA ARG A 402 -15.55 -35.73 5.03
C ARG A 402 -15.23 -36.58 6.25
N GLU A 403 -13.98 -36.55 6.72
CA GLU A 403 -13.52 -37.39 7.82
C GLU A 403 -13.88 -36.83 9.21
N TYR A 404 -13.68 -35.53 9.44
CA TYR A 404 -13.75 -34.93 10.77
C TYR A 404 -14.93 -33.99 10.98
N THR A 405 -15.50 -33.42 9.92
CA THR A 405 -16.65 -32.49 10.01
C THR A 405 -17.72 -32.73 8.93
N PRO A 406 -18.36 -33.92 8.87
CA PRO A 406 -19.26 -34.28 7.76
C PRO A 406 -20.46 -33.33 7.59
N SER A 407 -20.89 -32.67 8.68
CA SER A 407 -22.02 -31.73 8.66
C SER A 407 -21.77 -30.48 7.82
N LYS A 408 -20.51 -30.04 7.68
CA LYS A 408 -20.13 -28.86 6.89
C LYS A 408 -19.71 -29.21 5.46
N LEU A 409 -19.77 -30.50 5.10
CA LEU A 409 -19.31 -30.96 3.79
C LEU A 409 -20.11 -30.34 2.64
N ILE A 410 -21.43 -30.25 2.81
CA ILE A 410 -22.32 -29.68 1.80
C ILE A 410 -21.97 -28.21 1.55
N GLU A 411 -21.81 -27.43 2.61
CA GLU A 411 -21.42 -26.01 2.54
C GLU A 411 -20.06 -25.83 1.84
N LEU A 412 -19.04 -26.62 2.23
CA LEU A 412 -17.71 -26.55 1.62
C LEU A 412 -17.72 -26.97 0.15
N GLN A 413 -18.58 -27.92 -0.21
CA GLN A 413 -18.72 -28.40 -1.57
C GLN A 413 -19.44 -27.39 -2.47
N GLU A 414 -20.47 -26.72 -1.96
CA GLU A 414 -21.12 -25.59 -2.65
C GLU A 414 -20.14 -24.42 -2.86
N GLU A 415 -19.31 -24.11 -1.86
CA GLU A 415 -18.24 -23.11 -2.00
C GLU A 415 -17.18 -23.50 -3.03
N TYR A 416 -16.82 -24.79 -3.08
CA TYR A 416 -15.92 -25.32 -4.09
C TYR A 416 -16.51 -25.21 -5.50
N ASP A 417 -17.77 -25.63 -5.67
CA ASP A 417 -18.48 -25.57 -6.95
C ASP A 417 -18.60 -24.11 -7.44
N ALA A 418 -18.92 -23.16 -6.55
CA ALA A 418 -18.95 -21.74 -6.86
C ALA A 418 -17.55 -21.15 -7.19
N HIS A 419 -16.52 -21.56 -6.46
CA HIS A 419 -15.13 -21.17 -6.75
C HIS A 419 -14.65 -21.74 -8.10
N MET A 420 -15.14 -22.91 -8.50
CA MET A 420 -14.84 -23.52 -9.79
C MET A 420 -15.63 -22.87 -10.93
N ASP A 421 -16.92 -22.56 -10.74
CA ASP A 421 -17.73 -21.86 -11.74
C ASP A 421 -17.23 -20.43 -12.00
N THR A 422 -16.69 -19.75 -10.99
CA THR A 422 -16.10 -18.40 -11.16
C THR A 422 -14.76 -18.41 -11.91
N LYS A 423 -13.94 -19.47 -11.79
CA LYS A 423 -12.73 -19.65 -12.61
C LYS A 423 -13.01 -20.23 -14.00
N GLY A 424 -14.13 -20.92 -14.19
CA GLY A 424 -14.46 -21.71 -15.38
C GLY A 424 -15.40 -21.07 -16.39
N THR A 425 -15.59 -19.74 -16.39
CA THR A 425 -16.61 -19.08 -17.24
C THR A 425 -16.24 -18.88 -18.71
N GLY A 426 -15.22 -19.54 -19.27
CA GLY A 426 -15.05 -19.43 -20.72
C GLY A 426 -13.85 -20.08 -21.40
N ASP A 427 -12.97 -20.77 -20.68
CA ASP A 427 -11.82 -21.40 -21.31
C ASP A 427 -12.01 -22.92 -21.39
N ALA A 428 -12.25 -23.43 -22.61
CA ALA A 428 -12.42 -24.87 -22.86
C ALA A 428 -11.21 -25.69 -22.40
N ASP A 429 -10.02 -25.10 -22.39
CA ASP A 429 -8.79 -25.77 -21.94
C ASP A 429 -8.79 -25.98 -20.42
N ALA A 430 -9.33 -25.03 -19.64
CA ALA A 430 -9.47 -25.16 -18.19
C ALA A 430 -10.51 -26.23 -17.81
N LEU A 431 -11.62 -26.31 -18.54
CA LEU A 431 -12.63 -27.36 -18.37
C LEU A 431 -12.07 -28.76 -18.72
N LEU A 432 -11.14 -28.84 -19.68
CA LEU A 432 -10.49 -30.08 -20.07
C LEU A 432 -9.51 -30.57 -18.99
N GLU A 433 -8.64 -29.70 -18.49
CA GLU A 433 -7.73 -30.03 -17.39
C GLU A 433 -8.53 -30.50 -16.16
N GLN A 434 -9.65 -29.82 -15.87
CA GLN A 434 -10.56 -30.20 -14.79
C GLN A 434 -11.16 -31.60 -15.01
N ALA A 435 -11.67 -31.90 -16.21
CA ALA A 435 -12.23 -33.21 -16.52
C ALA A 435 -11.19 -34.33 -16.36
N GLN A 436 -9.96 -34.11 -16.82
CA GLN A 436 -8.85 -35.07 -16.67
C GLN A 436 -8.43 -35.25 -15.20
N GLU A 437 -8.50 -34.20 -14.38
CA GLU A 437 -8.21 -34.31 -12.96
C GLU A 437 -9.27 -35.15 -12.23
N TRP A 438 -10.55 -34.96 -12.56
CA TRP A 438 -11.63 -35.82 -12.05
C TRP A 438 -11.47 -37.28 -12.47
N GLU A 439 -11.02 -37.54 -13.71
CA GLU A 439 -10.70 -38.91 -14.16
C GLU A 439 -9.58 -39.54 -13.32
N ARG A 440 -8.49 -38.80 -13.05
CA ARG A 440 -7.37 -39.29 -12.21
C ARG A 440 -7.81 -39.59 -10.78
N ASN A 441 -8.74 -38.80 -10.26
CA ASN A 441 -9.30 -38.96 -8.92
C ASN A 441 -10.44 -40.00 -8.86
N SER A 442 -10.73 -40.71 -9.97
CA SER A 442 -11.80 -41.72 -10.09
C SER A 442 -13.22 -41.19 -9.86
N GLU A 443 -13.43 -39.87 -9.96
CA GLU A 443 -14.75 -39.24 -9.87
C GLU A 443 -15.39 -39.12 -11.27
N TYR A 444 -15.72 -40.27 -11.87
CA TYR A 444 -16.15 -40.36 -13.28
C TYR A 444 -17.44 -39.61 -13.61
N GLU A 445 -18.39 -39.52 -12.67
CA GLU A 445 -19.66 -38.82 -12.89
C GLU A 445 -19.45 -37.32 -13.18
N ARG A 446 -18.53 -36.69 -12.44
CA ARG A 446 -18.17 -35.28 -12.63
C ARG A 446 -17.34 -35.05 -13.87
N ALA A 447 -16.41 -35.96 -14.17
CA ALA A 447 -15.63 -35.91 -15.40
C ALA A 447 -16.56 -35.89 -16.64
N VAL A 448 -17.55 -36.79 -16.67
CA VAL A 448 -18.56 -36.85 -17.74
C VAL A 448 -19.35 -35.55 -17.84
N GLU A 449 -19.79 -34.97 -16.72
CA GLU A 449 -20.50 -33.70 -16.72
C GLU A 449 -19.65 -32.55 -17.27
N CYS A 450 -18.36 -32.47 -16.90
CA CYS A 450 -17.41 -31.49 -17.42
C CYS A 450 -17.25 -31.62 -18.94
N TYR A 451 -17.04 -32.83 -19.47
CA TYR A 451 -16.94 -33.04 -20.93
C TYR A 451 -18.23 -32.68 -21.67
N MET A 452 -19.40 -32.94 -21.07
CA MET A 452 -20.70 -32.63 -21.66
C MET A 452 -21.08 -31.15 -21.60
N ARG A 453 -20.48 -30.36 -20.69
CA ARG A 453 -20.67 -28.91 -20.57
C ARG A 453 -19.94 -28.10 -21.65
N MET A 454 -18.97 -28.67 -22.35
CA MET A 454 -18.20 -27.98 -23.38
C MET A 454 -19.08 -27.69 -24.61
N THR A 455 -19.20 -26.43 -25.03
CA THR A 455 -20.04 -26.04 -26.17
C THR A 455 -19.20 -25.52 -27.35
N PRO A 456 -19.77 -25.45 -28.58
CA PRO A 456 -19.10 -24.88 -29.75
C PRO A 456 -18.61 -23.44 -29.55
N GLU A 457 -19.28 -22.65 -28.71
CA GLU A 457 -18.90 -21.28 -28.39
C GLU A 457 -17.73 -21.18 -27.41
N SER A 458 -17.51 -22.23 -26.61
CA SER A 458 -16.46 -22.27 -25.57
C SER A 458 -15.07 -22.64 -26.11
N VAL A 459 -14.98 -23.20 -27.32
CA VAL A 459 -13.73 -23.69 -27.90
C VAL A 459 -13.21 -22.71 -28.96
N THR A 460 -12.02 -22.14 -28.71
CA THR A 460 -11.40 -21.09 -29.54
C THR A 460 -10.56 -21.64 -30.70
N ASN A 461 -10.31 -22.96 -30.73
CA ASN A 461 -9.41 -23.61 -31.68
C ASN A 461 -9.98 -23.68 -33.12
N VAL A 462 -9.07 -23.61 -34.10
CA VAL A 462 -9.40 -23.72 -35.55
C VAL A 462 -10.11 -25.04 -35.87
N ASP A 463 -9.86 -26.09 -35.08
CA ASP A 463 -10.48 -27.42 -35.15
C ASP A 463 -11.45 -27.71 -33.98
N ALA A 464 -12.08 -26.68 -33.41
CA ALA A 464 -13.02 -26.78 -32.27
C ALA A 464 -14.07 -27.91 -32.42
N ARG A 465 -14.54 -28.15 -33.64
CA ARG A 465 -15.51 -29.20 -33.93
C ARG A 465 -14.94 -30.62 -33.84
N LEU A 466 -13.65 -30.83 -34.08
CA LEU A 466 -13.01 -32.15 -33.97
C LEU A 466 -12.66 -32.46 -32.51
N THR A 467 -12.21 -31.46 -31.74
CA THR A 467 -11.92 -31.63 -30.31
C THR A 467 -13.19 -31.93 -29.51
N LEU A 468 -14.29 -31.22 -29.78
CA LEU A 468 -15.60 -31.52 -29.16
C LEU A 468 -16.09 -32.95 -29.43
N VAL A 469 -15.85 -33.48 -30.63
CA VAL A 469 -16.17 -34.89 -30.93
C VAL A 469 -15.40 -35.83 -30.02
N SER A 470 -14.10 -35.58 -29.80
CA SER A 470 -13.30 -36.42 -28.91
C SER A 470 -13.80 -36.37 -27.46
N TYR A 471 -14.22 -35.20 -26.98
CA TYR A 471 -14.73 -35.03 -25.62
C TYR A 471 -16.07 -35.73 -25.40
N TYR A 472 -17.02 -35.58 -26.32
CA TYR A 472 -18.31 -36.27 -26.20
C TYR A 472 -18.18 -37.79 -26.33
N LEU A 473 -17.25 -38.28 -27.15
CA LEU A 473 -16.96 -39.71 -27.26
C LEU A 473 -16.28 -40.24 -25.99
N GLN A 474 -15.36 -39.47 -25.39
CA GLN A 474 -14.75 -39.80 -24.10
C GLN A 474 -15.80 -39.84 -22.98
N ALA A 475 -16.67 -38.84 -22.90
CA ALA A 475 -17.79 -38.80 -21.94
C ALA A 475 -18.70 -40.03 -22.07
N ALA A 476 -19.03 -40.41 -23.31
CA ALA A 476 -19.83 -41.60 -23.59
C ALA A 476 -19.10 -42.90 -23.17
N ASP A 477 -17.81 -43.04 -23.45
CA ASP A 477 -17.02 -44.22 -23.10
C ASP A 477 -16.86 -44.37 -21.56
N LEU A 478 -16.56 -43.28 -20.86
CA LEU A 478 -16.53 -43.25 -19.39
C LEU A 478 -17.89 -43.62 -18.80
N ALA A 479 -18.97 -43.12 -19.40
CA ALA A 479 -20.31 -43.43 -18.95
C ALA A 479 -20.67 -44.90 -19.15
N LEU A 480 -20.31 -45.51 -20.28
CA LEU A 480 -20.51 -46.94 -20.49
C LEU A 480 -19.68 -47.80 -19.52
N LYS A 481 -18.45 -47.38 -19.20
CA LYS A 481 -17.53 -48.16 -18.36
C LYS A 481 -17.81 -48.07 -16.86
N PHE A 482 -18.14 -46.87 -16.39
CA PHE A 482 -18.11 -46.56 -14.95
C PHE A 482 -19.44 -46.05 -14.40
N LEU A 483 -20.37 -45.60 -15.25
CA LEU A 483 -21.72 -45.20 -14.82
C LEU A 483 -22.70 -46.37 -15.02
N GLY A 484 -23.71 -46.47 -14.15
CA GLY A 484 -24.76 -47.48 -14.29
C GLY A 484 -25.59 -47.29 -15.58
N GLU A 485 -26.17 -48.37 -16.10
CA GLU A 485 -26.86 -48.46 -17.40
C GLU A 485 -27.84 -47.28 -17.67
N GLN A 486 -28.69 -46.93 -16.68
CA GLN A 486 -29.63 -45.81 -16.84
C GLN A 486 -28.98 -44.43 -16.99
N LYS A 487 -27.85 -44.20 -16.32
CA LYS A 487 -27.10 -42.94 -16.41
C LYS A 487 -26.31 -42.91 -17.72
N ALA A 488 -25.70 -44.04 -18.09
CA ALA A 488 -24.99 -44.20 -19.35
C ALA A 488 -25.89 -43.87 -20.56
N ASP A 489 -27.08 -44.47 -20.64
CA ASP A 489 -28.04 -44.21 -21.72
C ASP A 489 -28.40 -42.73 -21.88
N ARG A 490 -28.55 -42.00 -20.77
CA ARG A 490 -28.85 -40.56 -20.80
C ARG A 490 -27.68 -39.76 -21.36
N VAL A 491 -26.47 -40.07 -20.90
CA VAL A 491 -25.24 -39.40 -21.37
C VAL A 491 -25.04 -39.67 -22.86
N LEU A 492 -25.16 -40.94 -23.29
CA LEU A 492 -24.98 -41.32 -24.70
C LEU A 492 -26.01 -40.68 -25.62
N LYS A 493 -27.30 -40.65 -25.23
CA LYS A 493 -28.34 -39.95 -26.00
C LYS A 493 -28.06 -38.46 -26.13
N ASN A 494 -27.60 -37.82 -25.06
CA ASN A 494 -27.26 -36.40 -25.09
C ASN A 494 -26.00 -36.16 -25.95
N ALA A 495 -24.95 -36.97 -25.80
CA ALA A 495 -23.74 -36.88 -26.61
C ALA A 495 -24.04 -37.07 -28.11
N ALA A 496 -24.89 -38.04 -28.47
CA ALA A 496 -25.31 -38.26 -29.84
C ALA A 496 -26.08 -37.06 -30.43
N ARG A 497 -26.94 -36.41 -29.64
CA ARG A 497 -27.63 -35.17 -30.06
C ARG A 497 -26.66 -34.02 -30.29
N MET A 498 -25.72 -33.79 -29.37
CA MET A 498 -24.69 -32.75 -29.53
C MET A 498 -23.81 -32.99 -30.77
N LEU A 499 -23.49 -34.25 -31.08
CA LEU A 499 -22.76 -34.60 -32.30
C LEU A 499 -23.56 -34.34 -33.58
N LEU A 500 -24.89 -34.51 -33.56
CA LEU A 500 -25.76 -34.15 -34.69
C LEU A 500 -25.76 -32.62 -34.92
N ASP A 501 -25.81 -31.82 -33.86
CA ASP A 501 -25.77 -30.35 -33.95
C ASP A 501 -24.45 -29.85 -34.55
N ILE A 502 -23.34 -30.56 -34.30
CA ILE A 502 -22.01 -30.26 -34.88
C ILE A 502 -21.86 -30.85 -36.32
N GLN A 503 -22.89 -31.47 -36.87
CA GLN A 503 -22.91 -32.13 -38.19
C GLN A 503 -21.94 -33.31 -38.30
N LYS A 504 -21.66 -34.00 -37.19
CA LYS A 504 -20.79 -35.19 -37.12
C LYS A 504 -21.62 -36.46 -37.07
N HIS A 505 -22.31 -36.71 -38.17
CA HIS A 505 -23.31 -37.76 -38.34
C HIS A 505 -22.77 -39.19 -38.17
N SER A 506 -21.56 -39.49 -38.69
CA SER A 506 -20.90 -40.80 -38.50
C SER A 506 -20.71 -41.15 -37.02
N SER A 507 -20.21 -40.22 -36.21
CA SER A 507 -19.92 -40.45 -34.79
C SER A 507 -21.21 -40.55 -33.96
N ALA A 508 -22.22 -39.74 -34.28
CA ALA A 508 -23.55 -39.86 -33.66
C ALA A 508 -24.19 -41.24 -33.94
N ALA A 509 -24.08 -41.73 -35.19
CA ALA A 509 -24.60 -43.04 -35.56
C ALA A 509 -23.93 -44.19 -34.78
N GLN A 510 -22.62 -44.11 -34.52
CA GLN A 510 -21.91 -45.09 -33.68
C GLN A 510 -22.45 -45.14 -32.26
N LEU A 511 -22.72 -43.98 -31.65
CA LEU A 511 -23.33 -43.92 -30.31
C LEU A 511 -24.75 -44.49 -30.32
N PHE A 512 -25.57 -44.17 -31.33
CA PHE A 512 -26.91 -44.75 -31.44
C PHE A 512 -26.88 -46.28 -31.60
N LEU A 513 -25.94 -46.82 -32.38
CA LEU A 513 -25.75 -48.26 -32.51
C LEU A 513 -25.32 -48.91 -31.19
N SER A 514 -24.47 -48.25 -30.39
CA SER A 514 -24.09 -48.77 -29.08
C SER A 514 -25.25 -48.85 -28.07
N MET A 515 -26.35 -48.12 -28.33
CA MET A 515 -27.59 -48.15 -27.55
C MET A 515 -28.69 -48.99 -28.22
N ASP A 516 -28.38 -49.80 -29.23
CA ASP A 516 -29.34 -50.55 -30.06
C ASP A 516 -30.43 -49.70 -30.75
N MET A 517 -30.19 -48.39 -30.91
CA MET A 517 -31.09 -47.45 -31.60
C MET A 517 -30.78 -47.41 -33.11
N VAL A 518 -31.05 -48.52 -33.80
CA VAL A 518 -30.69 -48.73 -35.22
C VAL A 518 -31.36 -47.72 -36.15
N LYS A 519 -32.63 -47.37 -35.87
CA LYS A 519 -33.39 -46.44 -36.71
C LYS A 519 -32.77 -45.05 -36.69
N GLU A 520 -32.46 -44.53 -35.50
CA GLU A 520 -31.85 -43.23 -35.30
C GLU A 520 -30.42 -43.17 -35.85
N ALA A 521 -29.68 -44.29 -35.79
CA ALA A 521 -28.37 -44.40 -36.44
C ALA A 521 -28.45 -44.28 -37.97
N VAL A 522 -29.42 -44.96 -38.60
CA VAL A 522 -29.64 -44.88 -40.05
C VAL A 522 -30.10 -43.48 -40.45
N GLU A 523 -31.03 -42.88 -39.70
CA GLU A 523 -31.49 -41.50 -39.94
C GLU A 523 -30.36 -40.46 -39.81
N ALA A 524 -29.48 -40.63 -38.82
CA ALA A 524 -28.28 -39.80 -38.68
C ALA A 524 -27.36 -39.89 -39.91
N LEU A 525 -27.10 -41.11 -40.41
CA LEU A 525 -26.26 -41.32 -41.59
C LEU A 525 -26.90 -40.77 -42.87
N ILE A 526 -28.23 -40.90 -43.02
CA ILE A 526 -28.99 -40.28 -44.12
C ILE A 526 -28.85 -38.76 -44.08
N ALA A 527 -29.01 -38.13 -42.91
CA ALA A 527 -28.86 -36.69 -42.74
C ALA A 527 -27.44 -36.21 -43.10
N GLY A 528 -26.42 -37.02 -42.80
CA GLY A 528 -25.03 -36.76 -43.18
C GLY A 528 -24.69 -37.02 -44.65
N GLY A 529 -25.62 -37.56 -45.45
CA GLY A 529 -25.36 -37.93 -46.84
C GLY A 529 -24.44 -39.15 -46.99
N GLU A 530 -24.25 -39.94 -45.93
CA GLU A 530 -23.40 -41.13 -45.92
C GLU A 530 -24.18 -42.39 -46.32
N TRP A 531 -24.77 -42.35 -47.53
CA TRP A 531 -25.71 -43.35 -48.04
C TRP A 531 -25.17 -44.78 -48.04
N THR A 532 -23.89 -44.97 -48.37
CA THR A 532 -23.27 -46.30 -48.40
C THR A 532 -23.14 -46.92 -47.01
N LYS A 533 -22.87 -46.11 -45.98
CA LYS A 533 -22.83 -46.58 -44.59
C LYS A 533 -24.24 -46.80 -44.06
N ALA A 534 -25.18 -45.90 -44.35
CA ALA A 534 -26.58 -46.05 -43.96
C ALA A 534 -27.17 -47.38 -44.48
N LYS A 535 -26.88 -47.71 -45.76
CA LYS A 535 -27.32 -48.97 -46.37
C LYS A 535 -26.69 -50.21 -45.74
N LYS A 536 -25.39 -50.17 -45.43
CA LYS A 536 -24.71 -51.28 -44.73
C LYS A 536 -25.28 -51.52 -43.34
N VAL A 537 -25.47 -50.44 -42.56
CA VAL A 537 -26.08 -50.53 -41.22
C VAL A 537 -27.50 -51.07 -41.31
N ALA A 538 -28.30 -50.62 -42.27
CA ALA A 538 -29.62 -51.20 -42.50
C ALA A 538 -29.55 -52.70 -42.84
N GLN A 539 -28.64 -53.12 -43.73
CA GLN A 539 -28.48 -54.54 -44.10
C GLN A 539 -28.05 -55.43 -42.93
N GLU A 540 -27.16 -54.93 -42.07
CA GLU A 540 -26.59 -55.69 -40.95
C GLU A 540 -27.57 -55.81 -39.77
N PHE A 541 -28.36 -54.77 -39.48
CA PHE A 541 -29.18 -54.70 -38.26
C PHE A 541 -30.70 -54.77 -38.51
N ASP A 542 -31.23 -54.14 -39.59
CA ASP A 542 -32.65 -54.22 -39.94
C ASP A 542 -32.91 -54.00 -41.44
N THR A 543 -33.08 -55.11 -42.17
CA THR A 543 -33.41 -55.13 -43.61
C THR A 543 -34.63 -54.29 -44.01
N ARG A 544 -35.57 -53.99 -43.10
CA ARG A 544 -36.73 -53.14 -43.42
C ARG A 544 -36.33 -51.68 -43.64
N LEU A 545 -35.25 -51.23 -43.01
CA LEU A 545 -34.74 -49.86 -43.15
C LEU A 545 -34.02 -49.66 -44.49
N GLU A 546 -33.62 -50.73 -45.19
CA GLU A 546 -32.96 -50.64 -46.50
C GLU A 546 -33.89 -49.99 -47.54
N GLU A 547 -35.17 -50.38 -47.56
CA GLU A 547 -36.18 -49.79 -48.43
C GLU A 547 -36.37 -48.29 -48.14
N GLN A 548 -36.31 -47.89 -46.87
CA GLN A 548 -36.38 -46.49 -46.45
C GLN A 548 -35.14 -45.71 -46.93
N VAL A 549 -33.93 -46.25 -46.75
CA VAL A 549 -32.68 -45.64 -47.23
C VAL A 549 -32.71 -45.46 -48.75
N ASP A 550 -33.13 -46.48 -49.50
CA ASP A 550 -33.19 -46.43 -50.96
C ASP A 550 -34.23 -45.40 -51.44
N LYS A 551 -35.38 -45.29 -50.76
CA LYS A 551 -36.40 -44.29 -51.07
C LYS A 551 -35.90 -42.85 -50.84
N GLU A 552 -35.25 -42.60 -49.69
CA GLU A 552 -34.70 -41.27 -49.37
C GLU A 552 -33.48 -40.94 -50.24
N TYR A 553 -32.68 -41.94 -50.63
CA TYR A 553 -31.58 -41.73 -51.57
C TYR A 553 -32.11 -41.32 -52.95
N LYS A 554 -33.17 -41.98 -53.44
CA LYS A 554 -33.86 -41.60 -54.69
C LYS A 554 -34.44 -40.18 -54.61
N SER A 555 -35.08 -39.82 -53.50
CA SER A 555 -35.66 -38.47 -53.31
C SER A 555 -34.55 -37.39 -53.31
N PHE A 556 -33.42 -37.66 -52.67
CA PHE A 556 -32.24 -36.81 -52.63
C PHE A 556 -31.60 -36.61 -54.01
N LEU A 557 -31.43 -37.69 -54.78
CA LEU A 557 -30.88 -37.61 -56.14
C LEU A 557 -31.79 -36.82 -57.09
N ARG A 558 -33.11 -36.98 -56.95
CA ARG A 558 -34.11 -36.18 -57.70
C ARG A 558 -34.01 -34.70 -57.35
N SER A 559 -33.96 -34.34 -56.06
CA SER A 559 -33.94 -32.94 -55.62
C SER A 559 -32.64 -32.21 -55.99
N ARG A 560 -31.47 -32.88 -55.95
CA ARG A 560 -30.21 -32.33 -56.45
C ARG A 560 -30.09 -32.35 -57.97
N GLY A 561 -31.00 -33.03 -58.66
CA GLY A 561 -31.01 -33.09 -60.11
C GLY A 561 -29.87 -33.92 -60.71
N GLN A 562 -29.28 -34.84 -59.94
CA GLN A 562 -28.17 -35.70 -60.36
C GLN A 562 -28.70 -36.90 -61.18
N THR A 563 -29.02 -36.64 -62.44
CA THR A 563 -29.67 -37.57 -63.35
C THR A 563 -28.84 -38.82 -63.64
N ASP A 564 -27.53 -38.69 -63.78
CA ASP A 564 -26.66 -39.80 -64.20
C ASP A 564 -26.48 -40.83 -63.06
N GLN A 565 -26.43 -40.36 -61.80
CA GLN A 565 -26.39 -41.24 -60.62
C GLN A 565 -27.76 -41.86 -60.36
N LEU A 566 -28.84 -41.11 -60.60
CA LEU A 566 -30.21 -41.64 -60.52
C LEU A 566 -30.44 -42.73 -61.57
N ALA A 567 -29.88 -42.59 -62.77
CA ALA A 567 -30.01 -43.59 -63.83
C ALA A 567 -29.40 -44.94 -63.43
N ASN A 568 -28.36 -44.95 -62.60
CA ASN A 568 -27.76 -46.20 -62.10
C ASN A 568 -28.65 -46.92 -61.07
N VAL A 569 -29.54 -46.19 -60.39
CA VAL A 569 -30.39 -46.72 -59.30
C VAL A 569 -31.83 -46.97 -59.76
N ASP A 570 -32.37 -46.05 -60.57
CA ASP A 570 -33.74 -46.05 -61.06
C ASP A 570 -33.81 -45.30 -62.40
N ILE A 571 -33.68 -46.06 -63.48
CA ILE A 571 -33.61 -45.54 -64.84
C ILE A 571 -34.88 -44.80 -65.23
N ILE A 572 -36.06 -45.28 -64.80
CA ILE A 572 -37.36 -44.67 -65.10
C ILE A 572 -37.46 -43.30 -64.42
N ALA A 573 -37.09 -43.22 -63.14
CA ALA A 573 -37.02 -41.95 -62.42
C ALA A 573 -36.05 -40.94 -63.04
N ALA A 574 -34.92 -41.41 -63.57
CA ALA A 574 -33.94 -40.57 -64.26
C ALA A 574 -34.49 -40.05 -65.60
N LEU A 575 -35.17 -40.90 -66.37
CA LEU A 575 -35.83 -40.52 -67.63
C LEU A 575 -36.95 -39.49 -67.42
N ASP A 576 -37.78 -39.69 -66.38
CA ASP A 576 -38.81 -38.71 -65.99
C ASP A 576 -38.17 -37.35 -65.65
N LEU A 577 -37.05 -37.35 -64.93
CA LEU A 577 -36.32 -36.13 -64.57
C LEU A 577 -35.62 -35.46 -65.78
N TYR A 578 -35.10 -36.24 -66.75
CA TYR A 578 -34.58 -35.67 -68.00
C TYR A 578 -35.70 -35.01 -68.83
N ALA A 579 -36.90 -35.62 -68.85
CA ALA A 579 -38.07 -35.07 -69.52
C ALA A 579 -38.54 -33.76 -68.86
N GLU A 580 -38.62 -33.71 -67.53
CA GLU A 580 -38.95 -32.48 -66.78
C GLU A 580 -37.95 -31.34 -67.02
N LYS A 581 -36.65 -31.65 -67.09
CA LYS A 581 -35.59 -30.68 -67.40
C LYS A 581 -35.50 -30.30 -68.89
N GLN A 582 -36.41 -30.79 -69.74
CA GLN A 582 -36.42 -30.61 -71.20
C GLN A 582 -35.13 -31.10 -71.90
N GLN A 583 -34.37 -32.01 -71.27
CA GLN A 583 -33.16 -32.60 -71.85
C GLN A 583 -33.51 -33.79 -72.75
N TRP A 584 -34.36 -33.56 -73.76
CA TRP A 584 -34.96 -34.58 -74.59
C TRP A 584 -33.97 -35.45 -75.35
N LYS A 585 -32.85 -34.89 -75.82
CA LYS A 585 -31.82 -35.66 -76.54
C LYS A 585 -31.25 -36.79 -75.68
N LYS A 586 -30.77 -36.46 -74.48
CA LYS A 586 -30.24 -37.45 -73.53
C LYS A 586 -31.33 -38.40 -73.02
N CYS A 587 -32.56 -37.90 -72.81
CA CYS A 587 -33.71 -38.71 -72.41
C CYS A 587 -34.01 -39.80 -73.44
N LEU A 588 -34.07 -39.46 -74.73
CA LEU A 588 -34.38 -40.42 -75.79
C LEU A 588 -33.22 -41.40 -76.04
N GLU A 589 -31.97 -40.94 -76.01
CA GLU A 589 -30.78 -41.80 -76.11
C GLU A 589 -30.72 -42.84 -74.97
N THR A 590 -31.02 -42.42 -73.73
CA THR A 590 -31.05 -43.32 -72.57
C THR A 590 -32.29 -44.22 -72.57
N ALA A 591 -33.44 -43.76 -73.08
CA ALA A 591 -34.65 -44.57 -73.20
C ALA A 591 -34.53 -45.63 -74.30
N GLU A 592 -33.82 -45.35 -75.38
CA GLU A 592 -33.55 -46.29 -76.47
C GLU A 592 -32.82 -47.55 -75.97
N GLN A 593 -31.87 -47.37 -75.05
CA GLN A 593 -31.12 -48.46 -74.42
C GLN A 593 -31.98 -49.39 -73.55
N GLN A 594 -33.14 -48.92 -73.07
CA GLN A 594 -34.05 -49.70 -72.21
C GLN A 594 -35.09 -50.52 -72.99
N GLY A 595 -35.18 -50.30 -74.30
CA GLY A 595 -36.08 -51.03 -75.19
C GLY A 595 -37.31 -50.22 -75.66
N PRO A 596 -38.05 -50.76 -76.64
CA PRO A 596 -39.02 -50.00 -77.43
C PRO A 596 -40.21 -49.46 -76.62
N GLN A 597 -40.68 -50.20 -75.60
CA GLN A 597 -41.82 -49.76 -74.78
C GLN A 597 -41.50 -48.48 -73.98
N VAL A 598 -40.29 -48.40 -73.42
CA VAL A 598 -39.84 -47.25 -72.63
C VAL A 598 -39.54 -46.07 -73.57
N LEU A 599 -38.83 -46.32 -74.67
CA LEU A 599 -38.57 -45.32 -75.71
C LEU A 599 -39.84 -44.64 -76.19
N HIS A 600 -40.84 -45.40 -76.63
CA HIS A 600 -42.06 -44.81 -77.21
C HIS A 600 -42.96 -44.10 -76.18
N LYS A 601 -42.82 -44.39 -74.87
CA LYS A 601 -43.44 -43.57 -73.81
C LYS A 601 -42.83 -42.15 -73.79
N TYR A 602 -41.50 -42.04 -73.81
CA TYR A 602 -40.82 -40.74 -73.78
C TYR A 602 -40.87 -39.99 -75.12
N VAL A 603 -40.86 -40.70 -76.26
CA VAL A 603 -41.12 -40.12 -77.59
C VAL A 603 -42.53 -39.51 -77.63
N ALA A 604 -43.54 -40.19 -77.09
CA ALA A 604 -44.90 -39.65 -77.02
C ALA A 604 -45.03 -38.40 -76.15
N LEU A 605 -44.32 -38.36 -75.01
CA LEU A 605 -44.24 -37.18 -74.15
C LEU A 605 -43.55 -36.01 -74.87
N CYS A 606 -42.40 -36.26 -75.50
CA CYS A 606 -41.67 -35.25 -76.27
C CYS A 606 -42.49 -34.72 -77.47
N ALA A 607 -43.17 -35.60 -78.20
CA ALA A 607 -44.04 -35.21 -79.31
C ALA A 607 -45.25 -34.39 -78.85
N SER A 608 -45.85 -34.73 -77.70
CA SER A 608 -46.96 -33.97 -77.12
C SER A 608 -46.53 -32.56 -76.73
N GLU A 609 -45.34 -32.41 -76.16
CA GLU A 609 -44.72 -31.10 -75.86
C GLU A 609 -44.48 -30.28 -77.13
N LYS A 610 -43.89 -30.87 -78.18
CA LYS A 610 -43.64 -30.20 -79.46
C LYS A 610 -44.91 -29.75 -80.17
N ILE A 611 -45.99 -30.54 -80.07
CA ILE A 611 -47.31 -30.16 -80.56
C ILE A 611 -47.85 -28.95 -79.78
N ARG A 612 -47.69 -28.93 -78.45
CA ARG A 612 -48.10 -27.80 -77.60
C ARG A 612 -47.32 -26.52 -77.90
N GLU A 613 -46.03 -26.64 -78.24
CA GLU A 613 -45.17 -25.54 -78.68
C GLU A 613 -45.54 -24.97 -80.07
N GLY A 614 -46.47 -25.62 -80.79
CA GLY A 614 -46.93 -25.19 -82.12
C GLY A 614 -46.06 -25.68 -83.28
N SER A 615 -45.17 -26.65 -83.04
CA SER A 615 -44.25 -27.23 -84.03
C SER A 615 -44.62 -28.69 -84.36
N PRO A 616 -45.73 -28.96 -85.08
CA PRO A 616 -46.15 -30.31 -85.40
C PRO A 616 -45.18 -31.03 -86.37
N LEU A 617 -44.38 -30.27 -87.14
CA LEU A 617 -43.34 -30.83 -88.01
C LEU A 617 -42.18 -31.45 -87.24
N ASP A 618 -41.79 -30.88 -86.10
CA ASP A 618 -40.75 -31.45 -85.26
C ASP A 618 -41.26 -32.69 -84.51
N ALA A 619 -42.54 -32.70 -84.13
CA ALA A 619 -43.20 -33.88 -83.59
C ALA A 619 -43.30 -35.01 -84.64
N LEU A 620 -43.54 -34.68 -85.91
CA LEU A 620 -43.52 -35.64 -87.02
C LEU A 620 -42.12 -36.27 -87.20
N ARG A 621 -41.07 -35.44 -87.19
CA ARG A 621 -39.68 -35.89 -87.31
C ARG A 621 -39.29 -36.86 -86.19
N LEU A 622 -39.72 -36.61 -84.95
CA LEU A 622 -39.47 -37.54 -83.84
C LEU A 622 -40.00 -38.95 -84.12
N TYR A 623 -41.19 -39.06 -84.71
CA TYR A 623 -41.76 -40.35 -85.08
C TYR A 623 -41.17 -40.95 -86.36
N ALA A 624 -40.62 -40.12 -87.25
CA ALA A 624 -39.85 -40.61 -88.41
C ALA A 624 -38.47 -41.15 -87.99
N ASP A 625 -37.82 -40.53 -87.00
CA ASP A 625 -36.50 -40.91 -86.53
C ASP A 625 -36.53 -42.14 -85.61
N TYR A 626 -37.50 -42.23 -84.68
CA TYR A 626 -37.60 -43.31 -83.69
C TYR A 626 -38.66 -44.37 -84.02
N GLY A 627 -39.42 -44.20 -85.10
CA GLY A 627 -40.49 -45.10 -85.53
C GLY A 627 -41.85 -44.85 -84.86
N ALA A 628 -42.93 -45.22 -85.57
CA ALA A 628 -44.31 -45.01 -85.13
C ALA A 628 -45.07 -46.33 -84.90
N PRO A 629 -44.93 -46.96 -83.71
CA PRO A 629 -45.65 -48.19 -83.40
C PRO A 629 -47.14 -47.95 -83.23
N ALA A 630 -47.96 -48.95 -83.59
CA ALA A 630 -49.41 -48.93 -83.41
C ALA A 630 -49.88 -49.06 -81.94
N LEU A 631 -49.43 -48.15 -81.06
CA LEU A 631 -49.84 -48.07 -79.66
C LEU A 631 -51.15 -47.26 -79.52
N PRO A 632 -52.24 -47.83 -78.97
CA PRO A 632 -53.53 -47.15 -78.85
C PRO A 632 -53.48 -45.81 -78.10
N GLN A 633 -52.57 -45.68 -77.14
CA GLN A 633 -52.37 -44.47 -76.33
C GLN A 633 -51.85 -43.29 -77.18
N ASN A 634 -51.12 -43.57 -78.26
CA ASN A 634 -50.48 -42.55 -79.10
C ASN A 634 -51.34 -42.14 -80.32
N PHE A 635 -52.48 -42.81 -80.57
CA PHE A 635 -53.32 -42.54 -81.74
C PHE A 635 -53.84 -41.10 -81.83
N ASN A 636 -54.14 -40.49 -80.68
CA ASN A 636 -54.54 -39.08 -80.65
C ASN A 636 -53.40 -38.15 -81.10
N ILE A 637 -52.15 -38.48 -80.74
CA ILE A 637 -50.95 -37.74 -81.14
C ILE A 637 -50.75 -37.86 -82.65
N TYR A 638 -50.82 -39.08 -83.20
CA TYR A 638 -50.70 -39.29 -84.66
C TYR A 638 -51.78 -38.55 -85.44
N ARG A 639 -53.05 -38.65 -85.00
CA ARG A 639 -54.16 -37.93 -85.63
C ARG A 639 -53.95 -36.41 -85.60
N HIS A 640 -53.44 -35.87 -84.48
CA HIS A 640 -53.15 -34.45 -84.36
C HIS A 640 -52.02 -34.02 -85.29
N ILE A 641 -50.92 -34.79 -85.37
CA ILE A 641 -49.80 -34.50 -86.28
C ILE A 641 -50.29 -34.51 -87.72
N VAL A 642 -51.00 -35.55 -88.15
CA VAL A 642 -51.56 -35.66 -89.51
C VAL A 642 -52.44 -34.46 -89.82
N ALA A 643 -53.44 -34.18 -88.99
CA ALA A 643 -54.37 -33.06 -89.21
C ALA A 643 -53.64 -31.71 -89.23
N SER A 644 -52.65 -31.51 -88.36
CA SER A 644 -51.87 -30.27 -88.30
C SER A 644 -51.00 -30.10 -89.55
N VAL A 645 -50.34 -31.16 -90.02
CA VAL A 645 -49.52 -31.13 -91.24
C VAL A 645 -50.37 -30.82 -92.47
N PHE A 646 -51.57 -31.40 -92.60
CA PHE A 646 -52.50 -31.06 -93.68
C PHE A 646 -53.01 -29.61 -93.63
N ALA A 647 -53.13 -29.04 -92.42
CA ALA A 647 -53.61 -27.67 -92.22
C ALA A 647 -52.51 -26.59 -92.35
N LEU A 648 -51.23 -26.97 -92.42
CA LEU A 648 -50.12 -26.02 -92.44
C LEU A 648 -50.01 -25.28 -93.79
N PRO A 649 -50.02 -23.93 -93.80
CA PRO A 649 -49.83 -23.15 -95.01
C PRO A 649 -48.37 -23.22 -95.50
N GLY A 650 -48.16 -23.30 -96.82
CA GLY A 650 -46.82 -23.27 -97.44
C GLY A 650 -46.23 -24.62 -97.84
N LEU A 651 -46.98 -25.73 -97.68
CA LEU A 651 -46.53 -27.08 -98.04
C LEU A 651 -46.79 -27.50 -99.51
N TYR A 652 -46.89 -26.53 -100.43
CA TYR A 652 -47.32 -26.73 -101.83
C TYR A 652 -46.19 -26.70 -102.87
N GLY A 653 -44.92 -26.57 -102.44
CA GLY A 653 -43.74 -26.48 -103.32
C GLY A 653 -42.73 -27.62 -103.15
N VAL A 654 -41.67 -27.64 -103.96
CA VAL A 654 -40.62 -28.69 -103.94
C VAL A 654 -39.94 -28.82 -102.56
N GLN A 655 -39.86 -27.72 -101.80
CA GLN A 655 -39.30 -27.70 -100.44
C GLN A 655 -40.17 -28.44 -99.40
N ALA A 656 -41.43 -28.74 -99.73
CA ALA A 656 -42.36 -29.47 -98.87
C ALA A 656 -42.27 -31.01 -99.00
N TYR A 657 -41.42 -31.52 -99.91
CA TYR A 657 -41.28 -32.97 -100.13
C TYR A 657 -40.93 -33.72 -98.84
N ARG A 658 -40.00 -33.19 -98.05
CA ARG A 658 -39.48 -33.84 -96.84
C ARG A 658 -40.55 -34.07 -95.76
N PRO A 659 -41.35 -33.06 -95.35
CA PRO A 659 -42.50 -33.29 -94.47
C PRO A 659 -43.49 -34.34 -94.99
N TRP A 660 -43.77 -34.37 -96.30
CA TRP A 660 -44.70 -35.35 -96.88
C TRP A 660 -44.11 -36.77 -96.92
N SER A 661 -42.81 -36.92 -97.16
CA SER A 661 -42.16 -38.23 -97.08
C SER A 661 -42.10 -38.73 -95.64
N GLU A 662 -41.74 -37.87 -94.68
CA GLU A 662 -41.72 -38.20 -93.24
C GLU A 662 -43.14 -38.61 -92.76
N LEU A 663 -44.19 -37.90 -93.21
CA LEU A 663 -45.58 -38.24 -92.90
C LEU A 663 -46.01 -39.58 -93.51
N ARG A 664 -45.64 -39.84 -94.76
CA ARG A 664 -45.91 -41.12 -95.42
C ARG A 664 -45.23 -42.27 -94.67
N ASP A 665 -43.97 -42.09 -94.27
CA ASP A 665 -43.19 -43.13 -93.60
C ASP A 665 -43.78 -43.44 -92.20
N VAL A 666 -44.16 -42.41 -91.43
CA VAL A 666 -44.89 -42.58 -90.16
C VAL A 666 -46.24 -43.30 -90.34
N LEU A 667 -47.01 -42.95 -91.37
CA LEU A 667 -48.29 -43.62 -91.66
C LEU A 667 -48.07 -45.06 -92.14
N HIS A 668 -46.98 -45.33 -92.87
CA HIS A 668 -46.61 -46.66 -93.28
C HIS A 668 -46.22 -47.51 -92.06
N ASP A 669 -45.41 -47.00 -91.14
CA ASP A 669 -45.03 -47.69 -89.91
C ASP A 669 -46.25 -48.08 -89.05
N LEU A 670 -47.25 -47.20 -88.97
CA LEU A 670 -48.50 -47.46 -88.24
C LEU A 670 -49.32 -48.62 -88.83
N VAL A 671 -49.20 -48.87 -90.14
CA VAL A 671 -49.91 -49.95 -90.85
C VAL A 671 -49.08 -51.22 -90.91
N SER A 672 -47.76 -51.08 -91.03
CA SER A 672 -46.80 -52.17 -91.16
C SER A 672 -46.46 -52.83 -89.81
N THR A 673 -46.67 -52.13 -88.69
CA THR A 673 -46.52 -52.71 -87.35
C THR A 673 -47.79 -53.48 -86.95
N PRO A 674 -47.73 -54.80 -86.70
CA PRO A 674 -48.91 -55.60 -86.38
C PRO A 674 -49.42 -55.27 -84.95
N GLY A 675 -50.31 -54.29 -84.84
CA GLY A 675 -51.12 -54.06 -83.65
C GLY A 675 -52.39 -54.92 -83.66
N PRO A 676 -52.91 -55.38 -82.50
CA PRO A 676 -53.99 -56.38 -82.44
C PRO A 676 -55.36 -55.94 -82.99
N ARG A 677 -55.51 -54.73 -83.55
CA ARG A 677 -56.80 -54.16 -84.03
C ARG A 677 -56.68 -53.22 -85.24
N ALA A 678 -55.69 -53.39 -86.12
CA ALA A 678 -55.45 -52.45 -87.23
C ALA A 678 -56.13 -52.80 -88.57
N THR A 679 -57.21 -53.60 -88.59
CA THR A 679 -57.89 -54.00 -89.85
C THR A 679 -59.31 -53.46 -90.05
N SER A 680 -59.88 -52.63 -89.16
CA SER A 680 -61.31 -52.31 -89.26
C SER A 680 -61.75 -50.84 -89.28
N LEU A 681 -60.86 -49.83 -89.40
CA LEU A 681 -61.29 -48.42 -89.28
C LEU A 681 -60.80 -47.42 -90.34
N TRP A 682 -60.10 -47.83 -91.40
CA TRP A 682 -59.61 -46.91 -92.45
C TRP A 682 -60.19 -47.16 -93.85
N HIS A 683 -61.41 -47.70 -93.95
CA HIS A 683 -62.12 -47.84 -95.25
C HIS A 683 -63.14 -46.72 -95.56
N CYS A 684 -63.16 -45.61 -94.82
CA CYS A 684 -64.13 -44.53 -95.07
C CYS A 684 -63.54 -43.11 -95.21
N ALA A 685 -62.24 -42.94 -95.52
CA ALA A 685 -61.69 -41.61 -95.78
C ALA A 685 -60.51 -41.63 -96.76
N VAL A 686 -60.73 -42.22 -97.94
CA VAL A 686 -60.01 -41.89 -99.18
C VAL A 686 -61.05 -41.44 -100.19
#